data_AF-A0AAN6U7X8-F1
#
_entry.id   AF-A0AAN6U7X8-F1
#
_cell.length_a   1.000
_cell.length_b   1.000
_cell.length_c   1.000
_cell.angle_alpha   90.00
_cell.angle_beta   90.00
_cell.angle_gamma   90.00
#
_symmetry.space_group_name_H-M   'P 1'
#
loop_
_entity.id
_entity.type
_entity.pdbx_description
1 polymer ?
#
loop_
_entity_poly.entity_id
_entity_poly.type
_entity_poly.pdbx_seq_one_letter_code
_entity_poly.pdbx_strand_id
1 'polypeptide(L)'
;MKRFGARVLSRGKDSSKSSKKNKDSKDGTASPNASARDSNQSPVVTPSSSTSTLNDIRNKPLPPNSAAHADHAALAAQAQLGSTGVSPSVPDRFGGGAAGQPQGANGGSTPARHGALPPTVIISPSAPHVPPPGAPETMPHDLAPPKAGQKSLMFDRLHQTPKDVLEGPKTPRRQHSSRFDISAHRELEKLPGFHEVPPGRREDLFMKKIEQCNVIFDFNDASADMKSKEIKRLALHELLDYVANNRQVITEPMYPVVVGMFAKNLFRPIPPPMNPQGEAFDPEEDEPVLEVAWPHIQVVYEFFLRFIESQDFNTNIAKAYIDHSFVLQLLELFDSEDPRERDFLKTTLHRIYGKFLNLRSFIRRSINNVFFQFTYETERFNGIAELLEILGSIINGFALPLKEEHKLFLTRVLIPLHKVKSLSMYHPQLAYCIVQFLEKDASLTEEVVLGLLRYWPKVNSTKEVMFLNEVEDIFEVMDPAEFAKVQEPLFHQLAKSVASPHFQVAERALYFWNNEYFCNLVSDNVEIILPIMFAPLYENSKGHWNRTIHGMVYNAMKLFMEINPQLFDDCSHEYTEQQNSAATREALRQRKWAAIQDQANRRKAVNGSAASAGPPPSRMAPSTLPRVDEMQTAEDNQMRLDSLKLQDVDRRDHHRPGMHDRQNSVGSARGQR
;
A
#
# COMPACT_ATOMS: atom_id res chain seq x y z
N MET A 1 -49.02 -26.56 -56.61
CA MET A 1 -50.18 -27.42 -56.27
C MET A 1 -50.36 -27.37 -54.74
N LYS A 2 -51.57 -27.17 -54.17
CA LYS A 2 -52.58 -28.21 -53.77
C LYS A 2 -51.97 -29.37 -52.95
N ARG A 3 -52.52 -29.88 -51.83
CA ARG A 3 -53.61 -29.56 -50.85
C ARG A 3 -53.43 -30.59 -49.68
N PHE A 4 -53.99 -30.53 -48.46
CA PHE A 4 -54.84 -29.65 -47.62
C PHE A 4 -54.54 -30.06 -46.14
N GLY A 5 -55.13 -29.57 -45.03
CA GLY A 5 -56.17 -28.56 -44.75
C GLY A 5 -56.16 -28.21 -43.23
N ALA A 6 -56.70 -27.06 -42.77
CA ALA A 6 -58.07 -26.90 -42.23
C ALA A 6 -58.24 -27.42 -40.77
N ARG A 7 -58.76 -26.70 -39.76
CA ARG A 7 -59.60 -25.46 -39.63
C ARG A 7 -59.39 -24.82 -38.21
N VAL A 8 -59.33 -23.48 -37.97
CA VAL A 8 -60.41 -22.40 -37.92
C VAL A 8 -61.30 -22.49 -36.65
N LEU A 9 -61.73 -21.45 -35.91
CA LEU A 9 -61.47 -19.98 -35.73
C LEU A 9 -61.98 -19.61 -34.28
N SER A 10 -62.12 -18.40 -33.71
CA SER A 10 -62.06 -16.93 -34.01
C SER A 10 -61.84 -16.17 -32.66
N ARG A 11 -61.42 -14.90 -32.49
CA ARG A 11 -61.56 -13.58 -33.15
C ARG A 11 -62.83 -12.77 -32.75
N GLY A 12 -62.64 -11.60 -32.11
CA GLY A 12 -63.66 -10.59 -31.74
C GLY A 12 -63.02 -9.23 -31.37
N LYS A 13 -63.76 -8.09 -31.38
CA LYS A 13 -63.19 -6.72 -31.32
C LYS A 13 -64.22 -5.64 -30.85
N ASP A 14 -63.70 -4.51 -30.33
CA ASP A 14 -64.28 -3.13 -30.26
C ASP A 14 -65.43 -2.72 -29.28
N SER A 15 -65.11 -1.71 -28.43
CA SER A 15 -65.79 -0.40 -28.29
C SER A 15 -66.93 -0.08 -27.25
N SER A 16 -66.55 0.79 -26.29
CA SER A 16 -67.19 2.09 -25.94
C SER A 16 -68.30 2.27 -24.86
N LYS A 17 -68.23 3.45 -24.20
CA LYS A 17 -69.24 4.21 -23.39
C LYS A 17 -69.65 3.67 -21.99
N SER A 18 -70.06 4.48 -20.99
CA SER A 18 -69.78 5.90 -20.64
C SER A 18 -70.48 6.33 -19.31
N SER A 19 -70.01 7.44 -18.69
CA SER A 19 -70.74 8.41 -17.81
C SER A 19 -70.62 8.30 -16.26
N LYS A 20 -70.77 9.35 -15.41
CA LYS A 20 -70.55 10.84 -15.53
C LYS A 20 -70.88 11.61 -14.21
N LYS A 21 -69.97 12.47 -13.68
CA LYS A 21 -70.13 13.74 -12.86
C LYS A 21 -68.78 14.08 -12.17
N ASN A 22 -68.18 15.28 -12.29
CA ASN A 22 -68.48 16.64 -11.74
C ASN A 22 -68.07 16.83 -10.25
N LYS A 23 -67.51 17.97 -9.78
CA LYS A 23 -67.08 19.25 -10.44
C LYS A 23 -66.34 20.20 -9.44
N ASP A 24 -65.28 20.90 -9.89
CA ASP A 24 -64.64 22.16 -9.35
C ASP A 24 -64.04 22.15 -7.89
N SER A 25 -63.19 23.09 -7.42
CA SER A 25 -62.73 24.41 -7.94
C SER A 25 -61.38 24.94 -7.35
N LYS A 26 -60.70 25.80 -8.15
CA LYS A 26 -59.89 27.02 -7.82
C LYS A 26 -58.56 27.04 -7.03
N ASP A 27 -57.65 27.88 -7.57
CA ASP A 27 -56.80 28.98 -7.02
C ASP A 27 -56.26 28.91 -5.56
N GLY A 28 -55.06 29.40 -5.21
CA GLY A 28 -54.08 30.22 -5.95
C GLY A 28 -53.59 31.44 -5.14
N THR A 29 -52.26 31.58 -4.98
CA THR A 29 -51.51 32.75 -4.45
C THR A 29 -51.69 33.18 -2.97
N ALA A 30 -50.57 33.28 -2.22
CA ALA A 30 -50.06 34.51 -1.57
C ALA A 30 -48.94 34.24 -0.53
N SER A 31 -47.93 35.10 -0.47
CA SER A 31 -46.97 35.25 0.65
C SER A 31 -47.11 36.68 1.21
N PRO A 32 -46.64 37.00 2.44
CA PRO A 32 -45.25 37.49 2.56
C PRO A 32 -44.52 37.29 3.92
N ASN A 33 -43.18 37.37 3.86
CA ASN A 33 -42.17 37.84 4.84
C ASN A 33 -42.20 37.51 6.37
N ALA A 34 -41.03 37.02 6.82
CA ALA A 34 -40.28 37.41 8.05
C ALA A 34 -40.85 37.01 9.44
N SER A 35 -40.05 36.61 10.46
CA SER A 35 -38.57 36.52 10.59
C SER A 35 -38.11 35.64 11.79
N ALA A 36 -36.80 35.38 11.85
CA ALA A 36 -35.97 34.98 13.02
C ALA A 36 -35.90 33.48 13.48
N ARG A 37 -34.63 33.02 13.60
CA ARG A 37 -33.93 32.26 14.69
C ARG A 37 -34.76 31.49 15.75
N ASP A 38 -34.32 30.36 16.31
CA ASP A 38 -33.01 29.67 16.29
C ASP A 38 -33.14 28.20 16.78
N SER A 39 -32.04 27.42 16.75
CA SER A 39 -31.73 26.22 17.60
C SER A 39 -31.70 24.80 16.97
N ASN A 40 -30.55 24.14 17.21
CA ASN A 40 -30.12 22.78 16.85
C ASN A 40 -30.98 21.61 17.36
N GLN A 41 -30.90 20.46 16.67
CA GLN A 41 -30.37 19.20 17.26
C GLN A 41 -29.89 18.20 16.17
N SER A 42 -29.06 17.23 16.55
CA SER A 42 -28.35 16.29 15.64
C SER A 42 -28.42 14.84 16.14
N PRO A 43 -28.40 13.82 15.25
CA PRO A 43 -28.25 12.42 15.64
C PRO A 43 -26.83 11.85 15.40
N VAL A 44 -26.25 11.36 16.49
CA VAL A 44 -25.22 10.32 16.70
C VAL A 44 -24.64 9.54 15.49
N VAL A 45 -23.31 9.31 15.53
CA VAL A 45 -22.57 8.30 14.74
C VAL A 45 -21.89 7.30 15.70
N THR A 46 -21.76 6.02 15.31
CA THR A 46 -21.12 4.94 16.10
C THR A 46 -19.66 4.66 15.69
N PRO A 47 -18.76 4.30 16.62
CA PRO A 47 -17.31 4.19 16.35
C PRO A 47 -16.80 2.79 15.98
N SER A 48 -15.59 2.74 15.42
CA SER A 48 -14.83 1.53 15.06
C SER A 48 -14.29 0.76 16.29
N SER A 49 -13.93 -0.52 16.10
CA SER A 49 -13.40 -1.41 17.14
C SER A 49 -11.98 -1.89 16.83
N SER A 50 -11.07 -1.80 17.81
CA SER A 50 -9.93 -2.74 18.01
C SER A 50 -9.10 -2.37 19.25
N THR A 51 -9.36 -3.00 20.39
CA THR A 51 -8.40 -3.15 21.50
C THR A 51 -8.59 -4.51 22.16
N SER A 52 -7.48 -5.21 22.43
CA SER A 52 -7.46 -6.54 23.03
C SER A 52 -7.60 -6.48 24.55
N THR A 53 -8.46 -7.31 25.14
CA THR A 53 -8.68 -7.37 26.60
C THR A 53 -7.74 -8.37 27.29
N LEU A 54 -7.04 -7.89 28.31
CA LEU A 54 -6.49 -8.73 29.39
C LEU A 54 -7.32 -8.47 30.65
N ASN A 55 -7.73 -9.54 31.33
CA ASN A 55 -8.44 -9.47 32.60
C ASN A 55 -7.46 -9.28 33.76
N ASP A 56 -7.81 -8.44 34.74
CA ASP A 56 -7.44 -8.72 36.13
C ASP A 56 -8.50 -8.17 37.13
N ILE A 57 -8.51 -8.70 38.35
CA ILE A 57 -9.64 -8.68 39.27
C ILE A 57 -9.24 -7.98 40.58
N ARG A 58 -9.61 -6.70 40.73
CA ARG A 58 -9.77 -6.08 42.06
C ARG A 58 -10.47 -4.72 42.04
N ASN A 59 -11.64 -4.65 42.69
CA ASN A 59 -11.79 -3.73 43.81
C ASN A 59 -12.97 -4.11 44.72
N LYS A 60 -12.87 -3.81 46.01
CA LYS A 60 -13.89 -4.09 47.03
C LYS A 60 -13.88 -2.96 48.06
N PRO A 61 -14.95 -2.15 48.20
CA PRO A 61 -14.96 -1.01 49.11
C PRO A 61 -15.14 -1.44 50.57
N LEU A 62 -14.64 -0.60 51.48
CA LEU A 62 -14.76 -0.69 52.95
C LEU A 62 -15.05 0.71 53.54
N PRO A 63 -15.55 0.81 54.78
CA PRO A 63 -16.89 1.39 54.99
C PRO A 63 -16.93 2.84 55.51
N PRO A 64 -18.10 3.51 55.41
CA PRO A 64 -18.35 4.77 56.10
C PRO A 64 -18.52 4.58 57.63
N ASN A 65 -18.16 5.61 58.38
CA ASN A 65 -18.27 5.67 59.84
C ASN A 65 -19.69 6.13 60.29
N SER A 66 -20.13 5.80 61.50
CA SER A 66 -21.54 5.97 61.92
C SER A 66 -21.75 6.58 63.31
N ALA A 67 -22.60 7.60 63.38
CA ALA A 67 -23.24 8.16 64.59
C ALA A 67 -24.50 8.95 64.14
N ALA A 68 -25.66 8.94 64.83
CA ALA A 68 -26.09 8.15 65.98
C ALA A 68 -27.64 8.10 66.05
N HIS A 69 -28.19 7.18 66.87
CA HIS A 69 -29.62 7.04 67.26
C HIS A 69 -30.62 6.65 66.12
N ALA A 70 -31.68 5.85 66.34
CA ALA A 70 -32.20 5.22 67.57
C ALA A 70 -32.86 3.82 67.32
N ASP A 71 -33.24 3.18 68.43
CA ASP A 71 -34.29 2.15 68.61
C ASP A 71 -34.09 0.66 68.22
N HIS A 72 -34.87 -0.18 68.93
CA HIS A 72 -34.67 -1.61 69.19
C HIS A 72 -35.47 -2.57 68.29
N ALA A 73 -34.87 -3.73 67.95
CA ALA A 73 -35.42 -5.12 67.98
C ALA A 73 -34.53 -6.06 67.10
N ALA A 74 -33.89 -7.13 67.60
CA ALA A 74 -34.44 -8.47 67.91
C ALA A 74 -35.01 -9.21 66.66
N LEU A 75 -34.67 -10.47 66.33
CA LEU A 75 -34.03 -11.56 67.09
C LEU A 75 -33.51 -12.71 66.15
N ALA A 76 -32.46 -13.45 66.57
CA ALA A 76 -32.13 -14.87 66.23
C ALA A 76 -31.84 -15.32 64.74
N ALA A 77 -31.08 -16.40 64.43
CA ALA A 77 -30.02 -17.15 65.15
C ALA A 77 -29.27 -18.18 64.23
N GLN A 78 -27.98 -18.48 64.55
CA GLN A 78 -27.24 -19.77 64.44
C GLN A 78 -27.06 -20.50 63.06
N ALA A 79 -26.03 -21.35 62.81
CA ALA A 79 -24.68 -21.57 63.42
C ALA A 79 -23.78 -22.57 62.62
N GLN A 80 -22.43 -22.43 62.68
CA GLN A 80 -21.35 -23.47 62.55
C GLN A 80 -21.23 -24.30 61.23
N LEU A 81 -20.15 -25.01 60.80
CA LEU A 81 -18.67 -25.13 61.01
C LEU A 81 -18.09 -25.96 59.79
N GLY A 82 -16.79 -26.17 59.49
CA GLY A 82 -15.50 -25.70 60.04
C GLY A 82 -14.23 -26.42 59.45
N SER A 83 -13.05 -25.80 59.61
CA SER A 83 -11.65 -26.34 59.70
C SER A 83 -10.93 -27.23 58.63
N THR A 84 -9.80 -26.70 58.11
CA THR A 84 -8.43 -27.30 57.89
C THR A 84 -8.18 -28.51 56.92
N GLY A 85 -7.02 -28.67 56.25
CA GLY A 85 -5.84 -27.77 56.02
C GLY A 85 -4.49 -28.46 55.64
N VAL A 86 -3.59 -27.72 54.96
CA VAL A 86 -2.09 -27.85 54.86
C VAL A 86 -1.40 -28.92 53.95
N SER A 87 -0.95 -28.48 52.75
CA SER A 87 0.44 -28.37 52.19
C SER A 87 1.51 -29.53 52.27
N PRO A 88 2.77 -29.39 51.75
CA PRO A 88 3.15 -29.69 50.33
C PRO A 88 4.51 -30.45 50.12
N SER A 89 4.93 -30.74 48.86
CA SER A 89 6.32 -30.68 48.29
C SER A 89 6.54 -31.55 47.00
N VAL A 90 7.80 -31.69 46.52
CA VAL A 90 8.29 -32.05 45.15
C VAL A 90 9.68 -32.77 45.24
N PRO A 91 10.39 -33.24 44.17
CA PRO A 91 10.07 -33.57 42.76
C PRO A 91 10.65 -34.97 42.30
N ASP A 92 11.13 -35.08 41.04
CA ASP A 92 11.95 -36.15 40.37
C ASP A 92 11.25 -37.44 39.84
N ARG A 93 11.75 -38.21 38.83
CA ARG A 93 12.63 -37.95 37.64
C ARG A 93 12.80 -39.21 36.72
N PHE A 94 12.89 -38.99 35.40
CA PHE A 94 13.45 -39.89 34.32
C PHE A 94 12.82 -41.26 33.97
N GLY A 95 12.88 -41.58 32.66
CA GLY A 95 12.85 -42.94 32.09
C GLY A 95 11.46 -43.60 31.91
N GLY A 96 11.10 -44.28 30.81
CA GLY A 96 11.78 -44.49 29.51
C GLY A 96 11.89 -45.97 29.12
N GLY A 97 11.19 -46.43 28.08
CA GLY A 97 11.34 -47.80 27.58
C GLY A 97 10.16 -48.39 26.78
N ALA A 98 10.37 -48.51 25.47
CA ALA A 98 9.79 -49.42 24.47
C ALA A 98 8.63 -50.41 24.79
N ALA A 99 7.62 -50.38 23.90
CA ALA A 99 7.01 -51.50 23.14
C ALA A 99 6.40 -52.74 23.84
N GLY A 100 5.15 -53.08 23.47
CA GLY A 100 4.55 -54.39 23.77
C GLY A 100 3.03 -54.51 23.53
N GLN A 101 2.61 -54.86 22.30
CA GLN A 101 1.34 -55.56 22.02
C GLN A 101 1.49 -57.08 22.36
N PRO A 102 0.45 -57.96 22.38
CA PRO A 102 -0.86 -57.86 21.70
C PRO A 102 -2.11 -58.45 22.46
N GLN A 103 -3.26 -58.53 21.76
CA GLN A 103 -4.45 -59.41 22.01
C GLN A 103 -5.24 -59.15 23.32
N GLY A 104 -6.56 -59.38 23.43
CA GLY A 104 -7.68 -59.80 22.56
C GLY A 104 -8.92 -60.04 23.48
N ALA A 105 -10.15 -60.38 23.07
CA ALA A 105 -10.91 -60.35 21.82
C ALA A 105 -12.41 -60.67 22.15
N ASN A 106 -13.38 -60.16 21.38
CA ASN A 106 -14.86 -60.37 21.51
C ASN A 106 -15.50 -59.84 22.83
N GLY A 107 -16.79 -59.50 22.94
CA GLY A 107 -17.95 -59.42 22.00
C GLY A 107 -19.26 -59.66 22.79
N GLY A 108 -20.45 -59.14 22.47
CA GLY A 108 -20.94 -58.20 21.45
C GLY A 108 -22.50 -58.22 21.43
N SER A 109 -23.19 -57.28 20.77
CA SER A 109 -24.64 -57.37 20.45
C SER A 109 -25.11 -56.25 19.49
N THR A 110 -26.18 -56.49 18.73
CA THR A 110 -26.82 -55.56 17.74
C THR A 110 -28.35 -55.75 17.76
N PRO A 111 -29.17 -54.87 17.12
CA PRO A 111 -29.66 -55.22 15.75
C PRO A 111 -30.13 -54.06 14.81
N ALA A 112 -30.16 -54.38 13.49
CA ALA A 112 -30.97 -53.77 12.40
C ALA A 112 -30.63 -52.32 11.92
N ARG A 113 -30.92 -51.89 10.67
CA ARG A 113 -31.81 -52.44 9.60
C ARG A 113 -31.27 -52.16 8.16
N HIS A 114 -31.79 -52.87 7.15
CA HIS A 114 -31.45 -52.85 5.70
C HIS A 114 -31.58 -51.47 5.00
N GLY A 115 -31.03 -51.20 3.79
CA GLY A 115 -30.30 -52.01 2.77
C GLY A 115 -29.91 -51.10 1.56
N ALA A 116 -29.54 -51.53 0.34
CA ALA A 116 -29.31 -52.84 -0.31
C ALA A 116 -28.47 -52.65 -1.63
N LEU A 117 -28.32 -53.67 -2.50
CA LEU A 117 -27.58 -53.65 -3.79
C LEU A 117 -28.29 -54.47 -4.89
N PRO A 118 -27.95 -54.31 -6.19
CA PRO A 118 -27.24 -55.40 -6.93
C PRO A 118 -26.33 -54.90 -8.10
N PRO A 119 -25.66 -55.79 -8.88
CA PRO A 119 -24.86 -56.95 -8.48
C PRO A 119 -23.43 -56.91 -9.09
N THR A 120 -22.53 -57.79 -8.64
CA THR A 120 -21.19 -58.01 -9.23
C THR A 120 -21.12 -59.32 -10.02
N VAL A 121 -20.24 -59.39 -11.04
CA VAL A 121 -19.93 -60.63 -11.77
C VAL A 121 -18.43 -60.94 -11.61
N ILE A 122 -18.09 -62.21 -11.39
CA ILE A 122 -16.72 -62.70 -11.22
C ILE A 122 -16.38 -63.61 -12.40
N ILE A 123 -15.23 -63.37 -13.04
CA ILE A 123 -14.63 -64.26 -14.04
C ILE A 123 -13.12 -64.35 -13.76
N SER A 124 -12.51 -65.51 -14.03
CA SER A 124 -11.06 -65.75 -13.98
C SER A 124 -10.68 -66.74 -15.10
N PRO A 125 -9.39 -66.99 -15.37
CA PRO A 125 -8.55 -66.15 -16.23
C PRO A 125 -8.23 -66.84 -17.57
N SER A 126 -7.96 -66.09 -18.64
CA SER A 126 -7.48 -66.65 -19.92
C SER A 126 -6.79 -65.62 -20.83
N ALA A 127 -5.62 -66.02 -21.35
CA ALA A 127 -4.83 -65.41 -22.44
C ALA A 127 -4.27 -63.97 -22.23
N PRO A 128 -3.05 -63.66 -22.75
CA PRO A 128 -2.44 -62.35 -22.61
C PRO A 128 -2.93 -61.34 -23.66
N HIS A 129 -3.45 -60.20 -23.22
CA HIS A 129 -3.68 -59.04 -24.09
C HIS A 129 -2.36 -58.26 -24.24
N VAL A 130 -1.87 -58.11 -25.47
CA VAL A 130 -0.80 -57.13 -25.77
C VAL A 130 -1.46 -55.78 -26.04
N PRO A 131 -1.15 -54.70 -25.29
CA PRO A 131 -1.73 -53.39 -25.53
C PRO A 131 -1.03 -52.68 -26.71
N PRO A 132 -1.71 -51.72 -27.38
CA PRO A 132 -1.09 -50.90 -28.42
C PRO A 132 -0.07 -49.91 -27.82
N PRO A 133 0.89 -49.41 -28.62
CA PRO A 133 1.92 -48.49 -28.12
C PRO A 133 1.33 -47.21 -27.51
N GLY A 134 1.80 -46.85 -26.31
CA GLY A 134 1.34 -45.65 -25.57
C GLY A 134 0.30 -45.91 -24.49
N ALA A 135 -0.08 -47.18 -24.23
CA ALA A 135 -0.91 -47.52 -23.07
C ALA A 135 -0.18 -47.19 -21.74
N PRO A 136 -0.88 -46.71 -20.69
CA PRO A 136 -0.26 -46.23 -19.44
C PRO A 136 0.52 -47.30 -18.67
N GLU A 137 0.24 -48.58 -18.92
CA GLU A 137 0.96 -49.74 -18.37
C GLU A 137 2.35 -49.96 -19.00
N THR A 138 2.69 -49.19 -20.04
CA THR A 138 3.99 -49.26 -20.76
C THR A 138 4.89 -48.04 -20.54
N MET A 139 4.46 -47.09 -19.71
CA MET A 139 5.23 -45.89 -19.36
C MET A 139 6.17 -46.14 -18.16
N PRO A 140 7.41 -45.59 -18.15
CA PRO A 140 8.26 -45.60 -16.96
C PRO A 140 7.57 -44.92 -15.76
N HIS A 141 7.67 -45.52 -14.57
CA HIS A 141 6.86 -45.16 -13.41
C HIS A 141 7.12 -43.77 -12.77
N ASP A 142 8.14 -43.02 -13.21
CA ASP A 142 8.54 -41.73 -12.63
C ASP A 142 7.58 -40.55 -12.91
N LEU A 143 6.54 -40.73 -13.74
CA LEU A 143 5.63 -39.64 -14.16
C LEU A 143 4.16 -39.84 -13.73
N ALA A 144 3.92 -40.53 -12.62
CA ALA A 144 2.59 -40.61 -12.00
C ALA A 144 2.37 -39.48 -10.96
N PRO A 145 1.31 -38.66 -11.08
CA PRO A 145 1.03 -37.61 -10.09
C PRO A 145 0.59 -38.22 -8.73
N PRO A 146 1.02 -37.64 -7.59
CA PRO A 146 0.78 -38.23 -6.28
C PRO A 146 -0.70 -38.16 -5.88
N LYS A 147 -1.21 -39.23 -5.25
CA LYS A 147 -2.55 -39.24 -4.67
C LYS A 147 -2.58 -38.39 -3.39
N ALA A 148 -3.61 -37.57 -3.24
CA ALA A 148 -3.77 -36.69 -2.09
C ALA A 148 -3.86 -37.49 -0.77
N GLY A 149 -3.10 -37.06 0.25
CA GLY A 149 -3.19 -37.61 1.62
C GLY A 149 -1.87 -38.03 2.29
N GLN A 150 -0.76 -38.13 1.55
CA GLN A 150 0.55 -38.50 2.12
C GLN A 150 1.58 -37.37 1.99
N LYS A 151 2.27 -37.05 3.10
CA LYS A 151 3.44 -36.15 3.11
C LYS A 151 4.67 -36.93 2.67
N SER A 152 5.31 -36.54 1.57
CA SER A 152 6.49 -37.23 1.03
C SER A 152 7.79 -36.71 1.63
N LEU A 153 8.59 -37.61 2.21
CA LEU A 153 9.92 -37.31 2.80
C LEU A 153 11.03 -37.46 1.75
N MET A 154 10.94 -36.71 0.63
CA MET A 154 11.84 -36.87 -0.52
C MET A 154 12.79 -35.70 -0.79
N PHE A 155 12.69 -34.57 -0.07
CA PHE A 155 13.67 -33.47 -0.18
C PHE A 155 14.95 -33.68 0.66
N ASP A 156 14.93 -34.59 1.63
CA ASP A 156 15.95 -34.72 2.70
C ASP A 156 17.14 -35.64 2.33
N ARG A 157 17.47 -35.80 1.04
CA ARG A 157 18.55 -36.72 0.59
C ARG A 157 19.50 -36.19 -0.49
N LEU A 158 19.40 -34.92 -0.89
CA LEU A 158 20.38 -34.29 -1.79
C LEU A 158 21.58 -33.64 -1.05
N HIS A 159 21.67 -33.77 0.28
CA HIS A 159 22.75 -33.21 1.11
C HIS A 159 23.86 -34.21 1.49
N GLN A 160 24.12 -35.24 0.69
CA GLN A 160 25.24 -36.18 0.90
C GLN A 160 26.10 -36.40 -0.35
N THR A 161 26.67 -35.31 -0.87
CA THR A 161 27.87 -35.35 -1.74
C THR A 161 29.10 -34.88 -0.94
N PRO A 162 30.30 -35.45 -1.17
CA PRO A 162 31.51 -34.99 -0.50
C PRO A 162 31.82 -33.52 -0.80
N LYS A 163 32.22 -32.77 0.23
CA LYS A 163 32.53 -31.33 0.14
C LYS A 163 33.94 -31.08 -0.39
N ASP A 164 34.09 -30.90 -1.69
CA ASP A 164 35.12 -30.01 -2.23
C ASP A 164 34.56 -28.58 -2.26
N VAL A 165 34.56 -27.94 -1.09
CA VAL A 165 34.20 -26.51 -0.98
C VAL A 165 35.38 -25.69 -1.46
N LEU A 166 35.32 -25.26 -2.72
CA LEU A 166 35.96 -24.03 -3.12
C LEU A 166 35.36 -22.91 -2.25
N GLU A 167 36.17 -22.17 -1.50
CA GLU A 167 35.65 -21.09 -0.65
C GLU A 167 35.09 -19.97 -1.53
N GLY A 168 33.77 -19.99 -1.76
CA GLY A 168 33.03 -18.83 -2.21
C GLY A 168 33.29 -17.66 -1.25
N PRO A 169 33.29 -16.41 -1.75
CA PRO A 169 33.68 -15.25 -0.94
C PRO A 169 32.79 -15.17 0.30
N LYS A 170 33.37 -15.46 1.46
CA LYS A 170 32.71 -15.33 2.76
C LYS A 170 32.15 -13.92 2.85
N THR A 171 30.83 -13.80 2.97
CA THR A 171 30.19 -12.51 3.24
C THR A 171 30.88 -11.89 4.45
N PRO A 172 31.39 -10.65 4.34
CA PRO A 172 32.17 -10.06 5.41
C PRO A 172 31.27 -9.98 6.64
N ARG A 173 31.78 -10.43 7.81
CA ARG A 173 31.06 -10.41 9.09
C ARG A 173 30.32 -9.08 9.23
N ARG A 174 28.98 -9.10 9.23
CA ARG A 174 28.14 -7.91 9.46
C ARG A 174 28.64 -7.24 10.73
N GLN A 175 29.11 -6.00 10.60
CA GLN A 175 29.51 -5.20 11.75
C GLN A 175 28.25 -4.78 12.50
N HIS A 176 28.37 -4.59 13.82
CA HIS A 176 27.27 -4.14 14.66
C HIS A 176 26.74 -2.77 14.19
N SER A 177 25.45 -2.52 14.38
CA SER A 177 24.68 -1.36 13.91
C SER A 177 25.16 0.01 14.42
N SER A 178 26.19 0.05 15.26
CA SER A 178 26.60 1.24 15.98
C SER A 178 28.10 1.33 16.21
N ARG A 179 28.59 2.57 16.23
CA ARG A 179 29.94 2.93 16.69
C ARG A 179 29.82 3.96 17.80
N PHE A 180 29.64 3.46 19.02
CA PHE A 180 29.57 4.29 20.22
C PHE A 180 30.96 4.67 20.74
N ASP A 181 31.14 5.94 21.12
CA ASP A 181 32.32 6.39 21.86
C ASP A 181 32.24 5.90 23.32
N ILE A 182 32.81 4.71 23.55
CA ILE A 182 32.84 4.04 24.86
C ILE A 182 33.58 4.92 25.89
N SER A 183 32.95 5.16 27.04
CA SER A 183 33.55 5.98 28.10
C SER A 183 34.82 5.33 28.67
N ALA A 184 35.84 6.16 28.97
CA ALA A 184 37.10 5.69 29.56
C ALA A 184 36.95 5.20 31.00
N HIS A 185 36.15 5.90 31.82
CA HIS A 185 35.77 5.47 33.17
C HIS A 185 34.34 4.93 33.16
N ARG A 186 34.15 3.70 33.66
CA ARG A 186 32.87 2.96 33.58
C ARG A 186 32.42 2.32 34.89
N GLU A 187 33.17 2.51 35.98
CA GLU A 187 32.71 2.16 37.32
C GLU A 187 31.58 3.12 37.74
N LEU A 188 30.48 2.56 38.27
CA LEU A 188 29.32 3.31 38.74
C LEU A 188 28.96 2.86 40.15
N GLU A 189 28.71 3.83 41.03
CA GLU A 189 28.13 3.60 42.35
C GLU A 189 26.61 3.66 42.27
N LYS A 190 25.91 2.78 43.01
CA LYS A 190 24.44 2.78 43.02
C LYS A 190 23.93 3.95 43.87
N LEU A 191 23.39 4.98 43.23
CA LEU A 191 22.68 6.08 43.90
C LEU A 191 21.37 5.59 44.55
N PRO A 192 20.92 6.23 45.66
CA PRO A 192 19.65 5.90 46.32
C PRO A 192 18.44 6.13 45.41
N GLY A 193 17.32 5.51 45.75
CA GLY A 193 16.05 5.64 45.04
C GLY A 193 15.30 6.93 45.37
N PHE A 194 14.48 7.44 44.43
CA PHE A 194 13.70 8.66 44.64
C PHE A 194 12.74 8.62 45.84
N HIS A 195 12.30 7.42 46.25
CA HIS A 195 11.46 7.24 47.44
C HIS A 195 12.22 7.36 48.76
N GLU A 196 13.52 7.08 48.76
CA GLU A 196 14.42 7.16 49.94
C GLU A 196 14.83 8.63 50.25
N VAL A 197 14.64 9.54 49.29
CA VAL A 197 15.11 10.93 49.35
C VAL A 197 13.94 11.92 49.50
N PRO A 198 14.01 12.89 50.44
CA PRO A 198 12.99 13.92 50.62
C PRO A 198 12.76 14.76 49.35
N PRO A 199 11.53 15.25 49.09
CA PRO A 199 11.18 15.96 47.85
C PRO A 199 12.15 17.06 47.42
N GLY A 200 12.56 17.93 48.34
CA GLY A 200 13.50 19.04 48.09
C GLY A 200 14.96 18.64 47.80
N ARG A 201 15.27 17.34 47.66
CA ARG A 201 16.56 16.82 47.17
C ARG A 201 16.40 15.87 45.97
N ARG A 202 15.17 15.71 45.43
CA ARG A 202 14.92 14.81 44.28
C ARG A 202 15.44 15.39 42.97
N GLU A 203 15.45 16.72 42.82
CA GLU A 203 16.06 17.40 41.68
C GLU A 203 17.58 17.15 41.63
N ASP A 204 18.31 17.37 42.74
CA ASP A 204 19.74 17.03 42.86
C ASP A 204 20.02 15.56 42.51
N LEU A 205 19.17 14.64 42.98
CA LEU A 205 19.30 13.20 42.72
C LEU A 205 19.03 12.87 41.25
N PHE A 206 18.03 13.51 40.64
CA PHE A 206 17.69 13.35 39.22
C PHE A 206 18.88 13.77 38.34
N MET A 207 19.44 14.96 38.59
CA MET A 207 20.58 15.49 37.83
C MET A 207 21.80 14.56 37.93
N LYS A 208 22.08 14.01 39.12
CA LYS A 208 23.15 13.01 39.33
C LYS A 208 22.87 11.66 38.65
N LYS A 209 21.63 11.18 38.66
CA LYS A 209 21.26 9.95 37.91
C LYS A 209 21.40 10.16 36.40
N ILE A 210 21.02 11.32 35.86
CA ILE A 210 21.27 11.67 34.45
C ILE A 210 22.77 11.72 34.14
N GLU A 211 23.58 12.29 35.02
CA GLU A 211 25.05 12.30 34.88
C GLU A 211 25.65 10.90 34.83
N GLN A 212 25.17 9.96 35.67
CA GLN A 212 25.55 8.54 35.56
C GLN A 212 25.10 7.90 34.24
N CYS A 213 23.92 8.29 33.72
CA CYS A 213 23.43 7.81 32.42
C CYS A 213 24.23 8.34 31.22
N ASN A 214 25.06 9.38 31.41
CA ASN A 214 26.02 9.86 30.41
C ASN A 214 27.27 8.98 30.28
N VAL A 215 27.42 7.91 31.06
CA VAL A 215 28.47 6.90 30.88
C VAL A 215 28.03 5.90 29.79
N ILE A 216 28.86 5.75 28.75
CA ILE A 216 28.60 4.86 27.61
C ILE A 216 29.41 3.57 27.80
N PHE A 217 28.74 2.44 27.67
CA PHE A 217 29.29 1.10 27.89
C PHE A 217 29.49 0.37 26.56
N ASP A 218 30.53 -0.45 26.48
CA ASP A 218 30.65 -1.41 25.39
C ASP A 218 29.69 -2.58 25.61
N PHE A 219 28.84 -2.87 24.63
CA PHE A 219 27.93 -4.02 24.62
C PHE A 219 28.40 -5.17 23.71
N ASN A 220 29.49 -5.00 22.96
CA ASN A 220 30.11 -6.06 22.16
C ASN A 220 30.73 -7.14 23.07
N ASP A 221 31.31 -6.74 24.21
CA ASP A 221 31.56 -7.63 25.35
C ASP A 221 30.37 -7.56 26.33
N ALA A 222 29.52 -8.58 26.30
CA ALA A 222 28.40 -8.71 27.22
C ALA A 222 28.81 -9.00 28.68
N SER A 223 30.03 -9.51 28.92
CA SER A 223 30.54 -9.89 30.23
C SER A 223 31.29 -8.76 30.95
N ALA A 224 31.87 -7.82 30.21
CA ALA A 224 32.46 -6.61 30.78
C ALA A 224 31.41 -5.72 31.48
N ASP A 225 31.80 -5.04 32.54
CA ASP A 225 31.05 -3.97 33.23
C ASP A 225 29.61 -4.32 33.69
N MET A 226 29.23 -5.59 33.79
CA MET A 226 27.84 -6.03 34.08
C MET A 226 27.18 -5.30 35.27
N LYS A 227 27.91 -5.12 36.38
CA LYS A 227 27.42 -4.39 37.56
C LYS A 227 27.05 -2.93 37.22
N SER A 228 27.92 -2.23 36.51
CA SER A 228 27.70 -0.83 36.13
C SER A 228 26.65 -0.69 35.03
N LYS A 229 26.60 -1.63 34.07
CA LYS A 229 25.52 -1.72 33.06
C LYS A 229 24.15 -1.85 33.73
N GLU A 230 24.02 -2.70 34.75
CA GLU A 230 22.76 -2.85 35.49
C GLU A 230 22.44 -1.63 36.36
N ILE A 231 23.44 -0.99 37.00
CA ILE A 231 23.24 0.27 37.73
C ILE A 231 22.68 1.37 36.81
N LYS A 232 23.25 1.52 35.60
CA LYS A 232 22.71 2.48 34.60
C LYS A 232 21.30 2.10 34.14
N ARG A 233 21.02 0.82 33.88
CA ARG A 233 19.68 0.36 33.47
C ARG A 233 18.62 0.67 34.54
N LEU A 234 18.93 0.38 35.81
CA LEU A 234 18.05 0.71 36.94
C LEU A 234 17.88 2.22 37.11
N ALA A 235 18.96 3.01 36.97
CA ALA A 235 18.87 4.48 37.03
C ALA A 235 17.97 5.05 35.92
N LEU A 236 18.05 4.53 34.68
CA LEU A 236 17.19 4.93 33.57
C LEU A 236 15.71 4.60 33.84
N HIS A 237 15.39 3.42 34.36
CA HIS A 237 14.02 3.08 34.74
C HIS A 237 13.51 3.94 35.90
N GLU A 238 14.31 4.19 36.94
CA GLU A 238 13.92 5.09 38.03
C GLU A 238 13.67 6.54 37.56
N LEU A 239 14.40 7.02 36.56
CA LEU A 239 14.19 8.32 35.92
C LEU A 239 12.89 8.35 35.10
N LEU A 240 12.61 7.29 34.34
CA LEU A 240 11.36 7.07 33.60
C LEU A 240 10.15 7.03 34.55
N ASP A 241 10.20 6.21 35.59
CA ASP A 241 9.13 6.11 36.60
C ASP A 241 8.92 7.41 37.35
N TYR A 242 9.99 8.18 37.63
CA TYR A 242 9.88 9.47 38.29
C TYR A 242 9.14 10.49 37.42
N VAL A 243 9.47 10.60 36.13
CA VAL A 243 8.81 11.54 35.19
C VAL A 243 7.40 11.08 34.82
N ALA A 244 7.14 9.77 34.73
CA ALA A 244 5.83 9.24 34.36
C ALA A 244 4.79 9.34 35.48
N ASN A 245 5.19 9.11 36.74
CA ASN A 245 4.25 8.97 37.86
C ASN A 245 4.09 10.23 38.74
N ASN A 246 4.93 11.26 38.57
CA ASN A 246 4.86 12.50 39.35
C ASN A 246 4.51 13.69 38.44
N ARG A 247 3.67 14.61 38.95
CA ARG A 247 3.31 15.86 38.24
C ARG A 247 4.13 17.03 38.78
N GLN A 248 4.32 18.05 37.95
CA GLN A 248 5.04 19.30 38.27
C GLN A 248 6.49 19.07 38.73
N VAL A 249 7.13 17.98 38.27
CA VAL A 249 8.53 17.64 38.59
C VAL A 249 9.54 18.09 37.53
N ILE A 250 9.10 18.58 36.37
CA ILE A 250 9.99 19.06 35.31
C ILE A 250 10.34 20.53 35.55
N THR A 251 11.57 20.79 36.00
CA THR A 251 12.11 22.14 36.22
C THR A 251 12.93 22.63 35.02
N GLU A 252 13.18 23.95 34.95
CA GLU A 252 13.98 24.57 33.88
C GLU A 252 15.42 24.00 33.71
N PRO A 253 16.23 23.76 34.76
CA PRO A 253 17.58 23.21 34.59
C PRO A 253 17.61 21.75 34.11
N MET A 254 16.50 21.00 34.22
CA MET A 254 16.45 19.61 33.73
C MET A 254 16.48 19.51 32.20
N TYR A 255 15.94 20.50 31.46
CA TYR A 255 15.86 20.46 29.99
C TYR A 255 17.21 20.26 29.28
N PRO A 256 18.26 21.08 29.50
CA PRO A 256 19.56 20.89 28.83
C PRO A 256 20.20 19.56 29.19
N VAL A 257 20.03 19.10 30.44
CA VAL A 257 20.66 17.88 30.96
C VAL A 257 19.97 16.62 30.43
N VAL A 258 18.63 16.62 30.27
CA VAL A 258 17.87 15.55 29.61
C VAL A 258 18.17 15.49 28.12
N VAL A 259 18.16 16.63 27.41
CA VAL A 259 18.45 16.69 25.97
C VAL A 259 19.91 16.26 25.69
N GLY A 260 20.86 16.69 26.52
CA GLY A 260 22.26 16.28 26.43
C GLY A 260 22.46 14.78 26.66
N MET A 261 21.72 14.17 27.60
CA MET A 261 21.79 12.72 27.84
C MET A 261 21.20 11.91 26.69
N PHE A 262 20.05 12.33 26.15
CA PHE A 262 19.47 11.73 24.95
C PHE A 262 20.46 11.76 23.78
N ALA A 263 21.01 12.95 23.48
CA ALA A 263 21.98 13.14 22.42
C ALA A 263 23.20 12.22 22.60
N LYS A 264 23.84 12.24 23.78
CA LYS A 264 25.05 11.45 24.06
C LYS A 264 24.84 9.93 24.02
N ASN A 265 23.62 9.46 24.29
CA ASN A 265 23.31 8.02 24.29
C ASN A 265 22.85 7.48 22.94
N LEU A 266 22.52 8.34 21.96
CA LEU A 266 21.85 7.91 20.72
C LEU A 266 22.49 8.45 19.45
N PHE A 267 22.85 9.74 19.41
CA PHE A 267 23.41 10.37 18.21
C PHE A 267 24.81 9.79 17.93
N ARG A 268 24.89 9.04 16.84
CA ARG A 268 26.07 8.28 16.42
C ARG A 268 26.04 8.11 14.89
N PRO A 269 27.18 8.05 14.21
CA PRO A 269 27.20 7.64 12.81
C PRO A 269 26.68 6.21 12.67
N ILE A 270 25.62 6.01 11.89
CA ILE A 270 25.22 4.69 11.43
C ILE A 270 26.36 4.15 10.53
N PRO A 271 26.85 2.92 10.75
CA PRO A 271 27.92 2.35 9.94
C PRO A 271 27.45 2.16 8.48
N PRO A 272 28.34 2.31 7.48
CA PRO A 272 27.93 2.15 6.09
C PRO A 272 27.43 0.72 5.83
N PRO A 273 26.28 0.54 5.13
CA PRO A 273 25.63 -0.75 5.00
C PRO A 273 26.54 -1.77 4.31
N MET A 274 26.78 -2.89 4.99
CA MET A 274 27.69 -3.94 4.53
C MET A 274 27.06 -4.93 3.54
N ASN A 275 25.77 -4.79 3.25
CA ASN A 275 25.03 -5.70 2.39
C ASN A 275 25.53 -5.62 0.93
N PRO A 276 25.69 -6.77 0.24
CA PRO A 276 26.40 -6.83 -1.03
C PRO A 276 25.71 -5.98 -2.11
N GLN A 277 26.43 -5.02 -2.67
CA GLN A 277 25.89 -4.13 -3.70
C GLN A 277 25.73 -4.90 -5.03
N GLY A 278 24.50 -5.26 -5.38
CA GLY A 278 24.19 -5.91 -6.65
C GLY A 278 22.74 -6.41 -6.73
N GLU A 279 22.46 -7.23 -7.74
CA GLU A 279 21.15 -7.85 -8.00
C GLU A 279 20.82 -9.01 -7.04
N ALA A 280 21.76 -9.38 -6.15
CA ALA A 280 21.60 -10.41 -5.12
C ALA A 280 21.34 -9.85 -3.71
N PHE A 281 20.93 -8.58 -3.61
CA PHE A 281 20.45 -7.97 -2.37
C PHE A 281 18.95 -7.73 -2.48
N ASP A 282 18.18 -8.56 -1.78
CA ASP A 282 16.74 -8.33 -1.57
C ASP A 282 16.53 -7.73 -0.16
N PRO A 283 16.01 -6.49 -0.04
CA PRO A 283 15.67 -5.89 1.25
C PRO A 283 14.63 -6.66 2.08
N GLU A 284 13.84 -7.55 1.46
CA GLU A 284 12.78 -8.32 2.14
C GLU A 284 13.28 -9.62 2.77
N GLU A 285 14.34 -10.23 2.22
CA GLU A 285 14.90 -11.48 2.73
C GLU A 285 16.02 -11.27 3.77
N ASP A 286 16.62 -10.07 3.83
CA ASP A 286 17.87 -9.85 4.57
C ASP A 286 17.66 -9.59 6.08
N GLU A 287 18.15 -10.49 6.93
CA GLU A 287 17.99 -10.42 8.39
C GLU A 287 18.62 -9.12 8.98
N PRO A 288 17.83 -8.25 9.64
CA PRO A 288 18.27 -6.92 10.07
C PRO A 288 19.25 -6.98 11.24
N VAL A 289 20.32 -6.17 11.21
CA VAL A 289 21.28 -6.09 12.32
C VAL A 289 20.65 -5.38 13.52
N LEU A 290 20.28 -6.16 14.53
CA LEU A 290 19.75 -5.65 15.80
C LEU A 290 20.83 -4.97 16.66
N GLU A 291 20.45 -3.89 17.33
CA GLU A 291 21.31 -3.11 18.20
C GLU A 291 21.69 -3.87 19.48
N VAL A 292 22.98 -3.93 19.79
CA VAL A 292 23.52 -4.66 20.95
C VAL A 292 23.39 -3.86 22.25
N ALA A 293 23.44 -2.52 22.17
CA ALA A 293 23.22 -1.62 23.30
C ALA A 293 21.73 -1.36 23.62
N TRP A 294 20.81 -2.09 22.95
CA TRP A 294 19.36 -1.95 23.10
C TRP A 294 18.85 -1.89 24.56
N PRO A 295 19.36 -2.68 25.53
CA PRO A 295 18.89 -2.63 26.92
C PRO A 295 19.11 -1.29 27.66
N HIS A 296 19.93 -0.39 27.12
CA HIS A 296 20.01 1.01 27.58
C HIS A 296 19.26 1.95 26.64
N ILE A 297 19.45 1.78 25.33
CA ILE A 297 18.88 2.65 24.28
C ILE A 297 17.36 2.71 24.34
N GLN A 298 16.69 1.56 24.51
CA GLN A 298 15.23 1.49 24.66
C GLN A 298 14.73 2.41 25.78
N VAL A 299 15.36 2.34 26.96
CA VAL A 299 14.92 3.10 28.14
C VAL A 299 15.23 4.59 27.99
N VAL A 300 16.28 4.96 27.25
CA VAL A 300 16.56 6.38 26.88
C VAL A 300 15.47 6.93 25.95
N TYR A 301 15.04 6.16 24.93
CA TYR A 301 13.92 6.55 24.08
C TYR A 301 12.60 6.64 24.85
N GLU A 302 12.26 5.64 25.66
CA GLU A 302 11.03 5.64 26.49
C GLU A 302 11.01 6.84 27.44
N PHE A 303 12.12 7.11 28.13
CA PHE A 303 12.29 8.25 29.03
C PHE A 303 12.10 9.59 28.32
N PHE A 304 12.78 9.81 27.19
CA PHE A 304 12.68 11.06 26.45
C PHE A 304 11.31 11.27 25.81
N LEU A 305 10.67 10.19 25.35
CA LEU A 305 9.31 10.22 24.84
C LEU A 305 8.31 10.61 25.95
N ARG A 306 8.39 9.99 27.15
CA ARG A 306 7.56 10.41 28.30
C ARG A 306 7.84 11.84 28.75
N PHE A 307 9.11 12.27 28.73
CA PHE A 307 9.49 13.66 29.03
C PHE A 307 8.86 14.67 28.07
N ILE A 308 8.92 14.42 26.75
CA ILE A 308 8.26 15.25 25.73
C ILE A 308 6.73 15.16 25.82
N GLU A 309 6.16 14.00 26.11
CA GLU A 309 4.70 13.80 26.19
C GLU A 309 4.07 14.43 27.44
N SER A 310 4.85 14.65 28.51
CA SER A 310 4.37 15.23 29.77
C SER A 310 3.56 16.52 29.60
N GLN A 311 2.59 16.71 30.50
CA GLN A 311 1.77 17.92 30.59
C GLN A 311 2.56 19.11 31.16
N ASP A 312 3.63 18.83 31.92
CA ASP A 312 4.53 19.85 32.49
C ASP A 312 5.61 20.31 31.49
N PHE A 313 5.66 19.73 30.28
CA PHE A 313 6.68 20.03 29.26
C PHE A 313 6.44 21.39 28.58
N ASN A 314 7.34 22.34 28.82
CA ASN A 314 7.29 23.71 28.32
C ASN A 314 8.14 23.88 27.05
N THR A 315 7.49 23.96 25.89
CA THR A 315 8.12 24.17 24.58
C THR A 315 8.91 25.48 24.48
N ASN A 316 8.59 26.50 25.29
CA ASN A 316 9.32 27.77 25.27
C ASN A 316 10.71 27.69 25.90
N ILE A 317 10.94 26.73 26.80
CA ILE A 317 12.27 26.44 27.36
C ILE A 317 12.98 25.45 26.43
N ALA A 318 12.30 24.35 26.08
CA ALA A 318 12.88 23.26 25.29
C ALA A 318 13.40 23.68 23.90
N LYS A 319 12.81 24.71 23.26
CA LYS A 319 13.24 25.23 21.94
C LYS A 319 14.66 25.80 21.89
N ALA A 320 15.30 26.03 23.05
CA ALA A 320 16.71 26.44 23.14
C ALA A 320 17.69 25.25 23.02
N TYR A 321 17.19 24.02 23.15
CA TYR A 321 17.98 22.79 23.20
C TYR A 321 17.57 21.77 22.12
N ILE A 322 16.29 21.75 21.74
CA ILE A 322 15.76 21.00 20.59
C ILE A 322 15.74 21.97 19.41
N ASP A 323 16.85 22.04 18.68
CA ASP A 323 17.12 22.99 17.59
C ASP A 323 17.15 22.29 16.22
N HIS A 324 17.67 22.97 15.19
CA HIS A 324 17.88 22.38 13.86
C HIS A 324 18.97 21.29 13.86
N SER A 325 20.05 21.44 14.65
CA SER A 325 21.12 20.45 14.75
C SER A 325 20.63 19.14 15.38
N PHE A 326 19.85 19.24 16.46
CA PHE A 326 19.18 18.11 17.10
C PHE A 326 18.26 17.37 16.13
N VAL A 327 17.48 18.10 15.31
CA VAL A 327 16.58 17.49 14.32
C VAL A 327 17.33 16.77 13.20
N LEU A 328 18.49 17.27 12.76
CA LEU A 328 19.30 16.58 11.74
C LEU A 328 19.91 15.29 12.30
N GLN A 329 20.55 15.34 13.46
CA GLN A 329 21.12 14.14 14.10
C GLN A 329 20.05 13.09 14.45
N LEU A 330 18.82 13.52 14.78
CA LEU A 330 17.67 12.61 14.97
C LEU A 330 17.20 11.98 13.65
N LEU A 331 17.30 12.69 12.52
CA LEU A 331 16.95 12.17 11.19
C LEU A 331 18.00 11.19 10.64
N GLU A 332 19.28 11.41 10.93
CA GLU A 332 20.37 10.49 10.55
C GLU A 332 20.17 9.08 11.15
N LEU A 333 19.60 8.98 12.35
CA LEU A 333 19.32 7.69 13.00
C LEU A 333 18.19 6.88 12.33
N PHE A 334 17.36 7.47 11.47
CA PHE A 334 16.32 6.71 10.74
C PHE A 334 16.92 5.71 9.74
N ASP A 335 18.22 5.80 9.43
CA ASP A 335 18.91 4.77 8.63
C ASP A 335 19.35 3.53 9.45
N SER A 336 19.04 3.47 10.75
CA SER A 336 19.31 2.29 11.58
C SER A 336 18.61 1.04 11.04
N GLU A 337 19.33 -0.08 10.91
CA GLU A 337 18.77 -1.35 10.46
C GLU A 337 17.73 -1.91 11.46
N ASP A 338 17.81 -1.55 12.74
CA ASP A 338 16.93 -2.04 13.79
C ASP A 338 15.52 -1.39 13.73
N PRO A 339 14.46 -2.15 13.38
CA PRO A 339 13.11 -1.59 13.26
C PRO A 339 12.56 -1.07 14.60
N ARG A 340 13.08 -1.56 15.73
CA ARG A 340 12.66 -1.12 17.07
C ARG A 340 13.14 0.32 17.32
N GLU A 341 14.35 0.65 16.88
CA GLU A 341 14.87 2.01 16.96
C GLU A 341 14.07 2.97 16.06
N ARG A 342 13.76 2.54 14.82
CA ARG A 342 12.98 3.36 13.88
C ARG A 342 11.56 3.67 14.35
N ASP A 343 10.87 2.77 15.05
CA ASP A 343 9.53 3.06 15.61
C ASP A 343 9.56 4.09 16.76
N PHE A 344 10.57 4.04 17.63
CA PHE A 344 10.78 5.08 18.64
C PHE A 344 11.18 6.42 18.02
N LEU A 345 12.05 6.42 17.00
CA LEU A 345 12.43 7.61 16.24
C LEU A 345 11.22 8.25 15.55
N LYS A 346 10.39 7.43 14.88
CA LYS A 346 9.12 7.83 14.25
C LYS A 346 8.22 8.57 15.23
N THR A 347 7.98 7.95 16.38
CA THR A 347 7.13 8.49 17.43
C THR A 347 7.71 9.78 18.01
N THR A 348 9.02 9.80 18.28
CA THR A 348 9.73 10.97 18.84
C THR A 348 9.69 12.17 17.89
N LEU A 349 10.03 11.97 16.60
CA LEU A 349 10.01 13.03 15.59
C LEU A 349 8.59 13.54 15.34
N HIS A 350 7.57 12.67 15.34
CA HIS A 350 6.18 13.08 15.26
C HIS A 350 5.75 13.95 16.47
N ARG A 351 6.11 13.57 17.71
CA ARG A 351 5.83 14.41 18.89
C ARG A 351 6.54 15.77 18.83
N ILE A 352 7.79 15.81 18.34
CA ILE A 352 8.53 17.05 18.12
C ILE A 352 7.84 17.93 17.07
N TYR A 353 7.49 17.39 15.89
CA TYR A 353 6.73 18.13 14.87
C TYR A 353 5.39 18.65 15.41
N GLY A 354 4.69 17.86 16.21
CA GLY A 354 3.45 18.22 16.89
C GLY A 354 3.64 19.45 17.79
N LYS A 355 4.54 19.37 18.78
CA LYS A 355 4.72 20.41 19.82
C LYS A 355 5.51 21.66 19.34
N PHE A 356 6.46 21.53 18.41
CA PHE A 356 7.34 22.64 18.00
C PHE A 356 6.95 23.25 16.65
N LEU A 357 6.00 24.20 16.68
CA LEU A 357 5.49 24.89 15.48
C LEU A 357 6.60 25.53 14.62
N ASN A 358 7.65 26.05 15.25
CA ASN A 358 8.81 26.67 14.60
C ASN A 358 9.69 25.68 13.83
N LEU A 359 9.75 24.41 14.24
CA LEU A 359 10.57 23.38 13.58
C LEU A 359 9.85 22.75 12.37
N ARG A 360 8.53 22.89 12.24
CA ARG A 360 7.71 22.18 11.23
C ARG A 360 8.19 22.38 9.78
N SER A 361 8.58 23.60 9.41
CA SER A 361 9.10 23.90 8.07
C SER A 361 10.50 23.31 7.82
N PHE A 362 11.34 23.28 8.86
CA PHE A 362 12.67 22.69 8.81
C PHE A 362 12.60 21.15 8.73
N ILE A 363 11.76 20.51 9.56
CA ILE A 363 11.53 19.06 9.55
C ILE A 363 11.06 18.61 8.16
N ARG A 364 10.01 19.22 7.59
CA ARG A 364 9.55 18.88 6.22
C ARG A 364 10.66 19.03 5.17
N ARG A 365 11.43 20.12 5.22
CA ARG A 365 12.55 20.33 4.29
C ARG A 365 13.64 19.26 4.43
N SER A 366 13.97 18.86 5.66
CA SER A 366 15.00 17.87 5.93
C SER A 366 14.57 16.47 5.47
N ILE A 367 13.30 16.08 5.70
CA ILE A 367 12.74 14.84 5.17
C ILE A 367 12.71 14.85 3.63
N ASN A 368 12.35 15.98 3.00
CA ASN A 368 12.42 16.11 1.55
C ASN A 368 13.84 15.91 1.01
N ASN A 369 14.87 16.41 1.71
CA ASN A 369 16.27 16.20 1.33
C ASN A 369 16.67 14.71 1.39
N VAL A 370 16.28 14.00 2.47
CA VAL A 370 16.47 12.54 2.59
C VAL A 370 15.78 11.81 1.41
N PHE A 371 14.54 12.17 1.09
CA PHE A 371 13.81 11.58 -0.03
C PHE A 371 14.43 11.91 -1.40
N PHE A 372 15.02 13.09 -1.59
CA PHE A 372 15.76 13.41 -2.81
C PHE A 372 17.03 12.56 -2.94
N GLN A 373 17.85 12.49 -1.89
CA GLN A 373 19.07 11.68 -1.85
C GLN A 373 18.75 10.19 -2.10
N PHE A 374 17.71 9.66 -1.45
CA PHE A 374 17.21 8.31 -1.68
C PHE A 374 16.75 8.08 -3.13
N THR A 375 15.94 8.97 -3.70
CA THR A 375 15.28 8.78 -5.01
C THR A 375 16.20 9.01 -6.22
N TYR A 376 17.31 9.74 -6.04
CA TYR A 376 18.16 10.22 -7.14
C TYR A 376 19.67 9.95 -6.97
N GLU A 377 20.16 9.61 -5.78
CA GLU A 377 21.60 9.41 -5.51
C GLU A 377 21.94 8.01 -5.01
N THR A 378 21.25 7.51 -3.97
CA THR A 378 21.68 6.27 -3.26
C THR A 378 20.80 5.03 -3.53
N GLU A 379 19.51 5.20 -3.81
CA GLU A 379 18.47 4.13 -3.74
C GLU A 379 18.49 3.34 -2.41
N ARG A 380 19.07 3.91 -1.34
CA ARG A 380 19.26 3.26 -0.02
C ARG A 380 19.03 4.26 1.11
N PHE A 381 18.04 3.93 1.94
CA PHE A 381 17.76 4.51 3.27
C PHE A 381 16.74 3.58 3.95
N ASN A 382 16.97 3.15 5.20
CA ASN A 382 16.12 2.15 5.84
C ASN A 382 14.76 2.72 6.30
N GLY A 383 14.73 3.94 6.86
CA GLY A 383 13.55 4.53 7.48
C GLY A 383 12.53 5.22 6.58
N ILE A 384 12.44 4.87 5.29
CA ILE A 384 11.52 5.55 4.34
C ILE A 384 10.06 5.34 4.73
N ALA A 385 9.67 4.13 5.13
CA ALA A 385 8.31 3.80 5.55
C ALA A 385 7.90 4.62 6.79
N GLU A 386 8.77 4.65 7.80
CA GLU A 386 8.51 5.35 9.05
C GLU A 386 8.43 6.87 8.86
N LEU A 387 9.24 7.45 7.97
CA LEU A 387 9.12 8.86 7.58
C LEU A 387 7.81 9.16 6.82
N LEU A 388 7.35 8.22 5.98
CA LEU A 388 6.06 8.34 5.29
C LEU A 388 4.85 8.22 6.24
N GLU A 389 4.91 7.38 7.28
CA GLU A 389 3.85 7.35 8.33
C GLU A 389 3.68 8.70 9.04
N ILE A 390 4.79 9.36 9.39
CA ILE A 390 4.74 10.72 9.95
C ILE A 390 4.12 11.68 8.94
N LEU A 391 4.53 11.60 7.68
CA LEU A 391 4.03 12.47 6.62
C LEU A 391 2.54 12.28 6.33
N GLY A 392 2.02 11.05 6.31
CA GLY A 392 0.59 10.78 6.16
C GLY A 392 -0.24 11.47 7.25
N SER A 393 0.21 11.38 8.51
CA SER A 393 -0.40 12.12 9.63
C SER A 393 -0.32 13.63 9.45
N ILE A 394 0.80 14.15 8.92
CA ILE A 394 0.99 15.58 8.61
C ILE A 394 0.07 16.04 7.47
N ILE A 395 -0.10 15.24 6.41
CA ILE A 395 -0.94 15.56 5.24
C ILE A 395 -2.41 15.58 5.64
N ASN A 396 -2.86 14.62 6.47
CA ASN A 396 -4.21 14.65 7.02
C ASN A 396 -4.46 15.95 7.83
N GLY A 397 -3.44 16.42 8.56
CA GLY A 397 -3.43 17.68 9.29
C GLY A 397 -3.24 18.96 8.47
N PHE A 398 -3.24 18.92 7.13
CA PHE A 398 -3.18 20.13 6.32
C PHE A 398 -4.48 20.94 6.35
N ALA A 399 -4.34 22.26 6.39
CA ALA A 399 -5.45 23.19 6.25
C ALA A 399 -5.83 23.38 4.78
N LEU A 400 -7.12 23.57 4.52
CA LEU A 400 -7.66 23.90 3.19
C LEU A 400 -7.81 25.43 3.03
N PRO A 401 -7.61 26.00 1.82
CA PRO A 401 -7.12 25.32 0.61
C PRO A 401 -5.65 24.89 0.74
N LEU A 402 -5.28 23.79 0.07
CA LEU A 402 -3.91 23.29 0.09
C LEU A 402 -2.93 24.34 -0.47
N LYS A 403 -1.81 24.52 0.23
CA LYS A 403 -0.74 25.41 -0.21
C LYS A 403 0.05 24.82 -1.37
N GLU A 404 0.63 25.72 -2.17
CA GLU A 404 1.57 25.37 -3.24
C GLU A 404 2.80 24.59 -2.75
N GLU A 405 3.31 24.87 -1.53
CA GLU A 405 4.39 24.08 -0.91
C GLU A 405 4.02 22.59 -0.70
N HIS A 406 2.73 22.25 -0.66
CA HIS A 406 2.23 20.89 -0.50
C HIS A 406 1.93 20.23 -1.86
N LYS A 407 1.39 20.99 -2.84
CA LYS A 407 1.21 20.51 -4.22
C LYS A 407 2.55 20.20 -4.91
N LEU A 408 3.57 21.03 -4.67
CA LEU A 408 4.95 20.77 -5.11
C LEU A 408 5.57 19.57 -4.40
N PHE A 409 5.25 19.32 -3.13
CA PHE A 409 5.74 18.15 -2.40
C PHE A 409 5.18 16.83 -2.97
N LEU A 410 3.87 16.78 -3.24
CA LEU A 410 3.22 15.66 -3.92
C LEU A 410 3.90 15.37 -5.28
N THR A 411 3.94 16.36 -6.16
CA THR A 411 4.39 16.19 -7.56
C THR A 411 5.90 16.01 -7.73
N ARG A 412 6.73 16.57 -6.82
CA ARG A 412 8.21 16.52 -6.94
C ARG A 412 8.89 15.52 -6.01
N VAL A 413 8.19 15.01 -4.99
CA VAL A 413 8.77 14.09 -4.01
C VAL A 413 7.98 12.79 -3.91
N LEU A 414 6.68 12.83 -3.61
CA LEU A 414 5.88 11.60 -3.43
C LEU A 414 5.71 10.80 -4.73
N ILE A 415 5.25 11.41 -5.82
CA ILE A 415 5.07 10.69 -7.10
C ILE A 415 6.41 10.07 -7.59
N PRO A 416 7.57 10.75 -7.55
CA PRO A 416 8.85 10.14 -7.89
C PRO A 416 9.36 9.00 -6.98
N LEU A 417 8.89 8.86 -5.73
CA LEU A 417 9.32 7.75 -4.85
C LEU A 417 8.90 6.38 -5.40
N HIS A 418 7.85 6.30 -6.22
CA HIS A 418 7.43 5.07 -6.91
C HIS A 418 8.47 4.53 -7.92
N LYS A 419 9.48 5.34 -8.30
CA LYS A 419 10.55 4.92 -9.21
C LYS A 419 11.44 3.83 -8.62
N VAL A 420 11.85 3.97 -7.35
CA VAL A 420 12.96 3.21 -6.73
C VAL A 420 12.64 1.71 -6.67
N LYS A 421 13.65 0.86 -6.77
CA LYS A 421 13.48 -0.60 -6.89
C LYS A 421 12.80 -1.22 -5.66
N SER A 422 13.24 -0.83 -4.46
CA SER A 422 12.80 -1.29 -3.14
C SER A 422 11.45 -0.74 -2.68
N LEU A 423 10.54 -0.43 -3.62
CA LEU A 423 9.24 0.21 -3.35
C LEU A 423 8.38 -0.58 -2.35
N SER A 424 8.49 -1.91 -2.33
CA SER A 424 7.65 -2.78 -1.49
C SER A 424 7.87 -2.56 0.01
N MET A 425 9.07 -2.13 0.42
CA MET A 425 9.40 -1.80 1.81
C MET A 425 8.59 -0.63 2.39
N TYR A 426 7.99 0.22 1.54
CA TYR A 426 7.31 1.47 1.98
C TYR A 426 6.05 1.83 1.17
N HIS A 427 5.60 0.96 0.26
CA HIS A 427 4.47 1.23 -0.62
C HIS A 427 3.15 1.51 0.11
N PRO A 428 2.71 0.73 1.12
CA PRO A 428 1.45 1.01 1.82
C PRO A 428 1.42 2.42 2.44
N GLN A 429 2.54 2.85 3.00
CA GLN A 429 2.72 4.18 3.59
C GLN A 429 2.71 5.29 2.51
N LEU A 430 3.27 5.01 1.33
CA LEU A 430 3.28 5.96 0.22
C LEU A 430 1.90 6.10 -0.44
N ALA A 431 1.24 4.99 -0.76
CA ALA A 431 -0.12 4.97 -1.28
C ALA A 431 -1.10 5.68 -0.33
N TYR A 432 -1.00 5.43 0.98
CA TYR A 432 -1.75 6.19 1.98
C TYR A 432 -1.48 7.70 1.91
N CYS A 433 -0.23 8.14 1.72
CA CYS A 433 0.08 9.56 1.52
C CYS A 433 -0.53 10.14 0.23
N ILE A 434 -0.61 9.37 -0.85
CA ILE A 434 -1.20 9.79 -2.13
C ILE A 434 -2.72 9.90 -2.01
N VAL A 435 -3.42 8.86 -1.54
CA VAL A 435 -4.87 8.88 -1.30
C VAL A 435 -5.26 9.99 -0.32
N GLN A 436 -4.49 10.14 0.77
CA GLN A 436 -4.72 11.20 1.75
C GLN A 436 -4.51 12.63 1.18
N PHE A 437 -3.79 12.79 0.07
CA PHE A 437 -3.73 14.05 -0.67
C PHE A 437 -4.97 14.29 -1.53
N LEU A 438 -5.48 13.26 -2.21
CA LEU A 438 -6.68 13.33 -3.04
C LEU A 438 -7.94 13.64 -2.21
N GLU A 439 -8.09 13.03 -1.04
CA GLU A 439 -9.16 13.36 -0.06
C GLU A 439 -9.21 14.85 0.35
N LYS A 440 -8.08 15.58 0.22
CA LYS A 440 -7.99 17.01 0.58
C LYS A 440 -8.25 17.94 -0.61
N ASP A 441 -7.99 17.47 -1.83
CA ASP A 441 -8.10 18.25 -3.06
C ASP A 441 -8.14 17.33 -4.29
N ALA A 442 -9.34 16.86 -4.66
CA ALA A 442 -9.56 15.94 -5.77
C ALA A 442 -9.06 16.47 -7.13
N SER A 443 -8.87 17.79 -7.28
CA SER A 443 -8.29 18.39 -8.50
C SER A 443 -6.83 17.97 -8.77
N LEU A 444 -6.18 17.30 -7.82
CA LEU A 444 -4.85 16.73 -7.96
C LEU A 444 -4.85 15.34 -8.63
N THR A 445 -6.01 14.72 -8.84
CA THR A 445 -6.15 13.35 -9.39
C THR A 445 -5.48 13.21 -10.76
N GLU A 446 -5.67 14.18 -11.65
CA GLU A 446 -5.11 14.15 -13.01
C GLU A 446 -3.57 14.08 -13.00
N GLU A 447 -2.91 14.94 -12.21
CA GLU A 447 -1.46 14.96 -12.04
C GLU A 447 -0.93 13.68 -11.35
N VAL A 448 -1.69 13.13 -10.38
CA VAL A 448 -1.32 11.87 -9.69
C VAL A 448 -1.39 10.68 -10.64
N VAL A 449 -2.52 10.47 -11.32
CA VAL A 449 -2.73 9.31 -12.19
C VAL A 449 -1.78 9.36 -13.40
N LEU A 450 -1.62 10.50 -14.05
CA LEU A 450 -0.64 10.67 -15.13
C LEU A 450 0.81 10.51 -14.63
N GLY A 451 1.07 10.91 -13.38
CA GLY A 451 2.34 10.70 -12.68
C GLY A 451 2.68 9.22 -12.44
N LEU A 452 1.72 8.42 -11.99
CA LEU A 452 1.88 6.97 -11.83
C LEU A 452 2.02 6.26 -13.18
N LEU A 453 1.16 6.58 -14.16
CA LEU A 453 1.23 6.02 -15.52
C LEU A 453 2.58 6.31 -16.20
N ARG A 454 3.21 7.46 -15.92
CA ARG A 454 4.56 7.80 -16.39
C ARG A 454 5.65 6.90 -15.81
N TYR A 455 5.48 6.42 -14.58
CA TYR A 455 6.45 5.55 -13.88
C TYR A 455 6.04 4.07 -13.85
N TRP A 456 5.00 3.68 -14.59
CA TRP A 456 4.47 2.32 -14.62
C TRP A 456 5.57 1.25 -14.84
N PRO A 457 5.68 0.23 -13.98
CA PRO A 457 6.71 -0.81 -14.09
C PRO A 457 6.59 -1.61 -15.40
N LYS A 458 7.74 -1.91 -16.03
CA LYS A 458 7.80 -2.66 -17.31
C LYS A 458 8.62 -3.95 -17.26
N VAL A 459 9.33 -4.17 -16.14
CA VAL A 459 10.29 -5.28 -15.94
C VAL A 459 10.24 -5.87 -14.53
N ASN A 460 9.28 -5.45 -13.70
CA ASN A 460 9.08 -5.94 -12.34
C ASN A 460 7.57 -6.08 -12.11
N SER A 461 7.07 -7.31 -12.16
CA SER A 461 5.64 -7.63 -12.07
C SER A 461 5.09 -7.47 -10.64
N THR A 462 5.92 -7.64 -9.61
CA THR A 462 5.54 -7.34 -8.21
C THR A 462 5.17 -5.87 -8.06
N LYS A 463 6.03 -4.97 -8.56
CA LYS A 463 5.73 -3.53 -8.59
C LYS A 463 4.52 -3.20 -9.45
N GLU A 464 4.27 -3.91 -10.56
CA GLU A 464 3.06 -3.69 -11.36
C GLU A 464 1.79 -4.07 -10.59
N VAL A 465 1.79 -5.19 -9.86
CA VAL A 465 0.70 -5.56 -8.94
C VAL A 465 0.50 -4.51 -7.84
N MET A 466 1.57 -3.88 -7.36
CA MET A 466 1.49 -2.81 -6.36
C MET A 466 0.88 -1.52 -6.93
N PHE A 467 1.31 -1.08 -8.12
CA PHE A 467 0.68 0.05 -8.83
C PHE A 467 -0.81 -0.22 -9.10
N LEU A 468 -1.19 -1.48 -9.36
CA LEU A 468 -2.59 -1.87 -9.49
C LEU A 468 -3.36 -1.86 -8.15
N ASN A 469 -2.70 -2.05 -7.00
CA ASN A 469 -3.33 -1.79 -5.69
C ASN A 469 -3.59 -0.29 -5.52
N GLU A 470 -2.55 0.54 -5.67
CA GLU A 470 -2.64 1.99 -5.48
C GLU A 470 -3.68 2.62 -6.41
N VAL A 471 -3.81 2.14 -7.65
CA VAL A 471 -4.86 2.60 -8.58
C VAL A 471 -6.27 2.24 -8.13
N GLU A 472 -6.48 1.11 -7.42
CA GLU A 472 -7.79 0.81 -6.83
C GLU A 472 -8.06 1.68 -5.60
N ASP A 473 -7.07 1.85 -4.71
CA ASP A 473 -7.18 2.75 -3.55
C ASP A 473 -7.48 4.21 -4.00
N ILE A 474 -6.92 4.64 -5.13
CA ILE A 474 -7.21 5.93 -5.78
C ILE A 474 -8.62 5.96 -6.39
N PHE A 475 -9.11 4.86 -6.98
CA PHE A 475 -10.49 4.82 -7.51
C PHE A 475 -11.53 4.99 -6.41
N GLU A 476 -11.35 4.46 -5.20
CA GLU A 476 -12.33 4.60 -4.10
C GLU A 476 -12.57 6.07 -3.68
N VAL A 477 -11.62 6.97 -3.95
CA VAL A 477 -11.72 8.41 -3.64
C VAL A 477 -11.85 9.31 -4.88
N MET A 478 -12.02 8.74 -6.08
CA MET A 478 -11.98 9.50 -7.34
C MET A 478 -13.34 10.07 -7.73
N ASP A 479 -13.46 11.40 -7.80
CA ASP A 479 -14.64 12.08 -8.36
C ASP A 479 -14.86 11.68 -9.85
N PRO A 480 -16.10 11.38 -10.28
CA PRO A 480 -16.39 11.03 -11.69
C PRO A 480 -15.99 12.08 -12.72
N ALA A 481 -15.98 13.37 -12.32
CA ALA A 481 -15.53 14.48 -13.17
C ALA A 481 -14.00 14.53 -13.36
N GLU A 482 -13.23 13.94 -12.45
CA GLU A 482 -11.78 13.80 -12.56
C GLU A 482 -11.44 12.50 -13.30
N PHE A 483 -12.16 11.39 -13.02
CA PHE A 483 -12.10 10.14 -13.78
C PHE A 483 -12.23 10.38 -15.30
N ALA A 484 -13.20 11.22 -15.70
CA ALA A 484 -13.49 11.52 -17.09
C ALA A 484 -12.28 12.11 -17.87
N LYS A 485 -11.29 12.70 -17.19
CA LYS A 485 -10.06 13.24 -17.79
C LYS A 485 -8.96 12.19 -17.97
N VAL A 486 -8.89 11.22 -17.07
CA VAL A 486 -7.80 10.22 -16.99
C VAL A 486 -8.15 8.86 -17.57
N GLN A 487 -9.43 8.60 -17.86
CA GLN A 487 -9.93 7.31 -18.32
C GLN A 487 -9.20 6.75 -19.56
N GLU A 488 -9.00 7.53 -20.62
CA GLU A 488 -8.33 7.04 -21.84
C GLU A 488 -6.90 6.52 -21.58
N PRO A 489 -5.95 7.31 -21.03
CA PRO A 489 -4.61 6.82 -20.76
C PRO A 489 -4.56 5.73 -19.68
N LEU A 490 -5.47 5.77 -18.70
CA LEU A 490 -5.55 4.76 -17.63
C LEU A 490 -6.04 3.41 -18.14
N PHE A 491 -7.17 3.36 -18.86
CA PHE A 491 -7.67 2.12 -19.45
C PHE A 491 -6.76 1.62 -20.58
N HIS A 492 -6.08 2.49 -21.32
CA HIS A 492 -5.00 2.05 -22.21
C HIS A 492 -3.82 1.39 -21.49
N GLN A 493 -3.64 1.56 -20.18
CA GLN A 493 -2.66 0.82 -19.39
C GLN A 493 -3.27 -0.44 -18.75
N LEU A 494 -4.47 -0.36 -18.17
CA LEU A 494 -5.19 -1.54 -17.65
C LEU A 494 -5.40 -2.61 -18.73
N ALA A 495 -5.69 -2.20 -19.97
CA ALA A 495 -5.74 -3.07 -21.15
C ALA A 495 -4.46 -3.93 -21.33
N LYS A 496 -3.27 -3.35 -21.07
CA LYS A 496 -1.99 -4.07 -21.18
C LYS A 496 -1.77 -5.01 -20.00
N SER A 497 -2.13 -4.57 -18.79
CA SER A 497 -1.99 -5.40 -17.58
C SER A 497 -2.97 -6.58 -17.59
N VAL A 498 -4.20 -6.40 -18.12
CA VAL A 498 -5.14 -7.50 -18.40
C VAL A 498 -4.62 -8.43 -19.50
N ALA A 499 -3.96 -7.90 -20.54
CA ALA A 499 -3.27 -8.70 -21.56
C ALA A 499 -1.92 -9.30 -21.09
N SER A 500 -1.54 -9.14 -19.82
CA SER A 500 -0.24 -9.59 -19.33
C SER A 500 -0.19 -11.13 -19.23
N PRO A 501 0.86 -11.80 -19.76
CA PRO A 501 1.04 -13.24 -19.58
C PRO A 501 1.38 -13.61 -18.12
N HIS A 502 1.77 -12.63 -17.29
CA HIS A 502 2.10 -12.82 -15.89
C HIS A 502 0.81 -12.87 -15.05
N PHE A 503 0.43 -14.05 -14.56
CA PHE A 503 -0.91 -14.26 -14.02
C PHE A 503 -1.30 -13.29 -12.90
N GLN A 504 -0.42 -13.01 -11.94
CA GLN A 504 -0.73 -12.11 -10.83
C GLN A 504 -1.07 -10.67 -11.29
N VAL A 505 -0.53 -10.22 -12.43
CA VAL A 505 -0.81 -8.89 -12.99
C VAL A 505 -2.20 -8.88 -13.65
N ALA A 506 -2.48 -9.85 -14.51
CA ALA A 506 -3.76 -9.95 -15.20
C ALA A 506 -4.92 -10.27 -14.23
N GLU A 507 -4.70 -11.16 -13.26
CA GLU A 507 -5.63 -11.47 -12.18
C GLU A 507 -5.91 -10.22 -11.32
N ARG A 508 -4.87 -9.46 -10.92
CA ARG A 508 -5.05 -8.24 -10.13
C ARG A 508 -5.80 -7.14 -10.87
N ALA A 509 -5.50 -6.94 -12.16
CA ALA A 509 -6.17 -5.94 -13.00
C ALA A 509 -7.64 -6.32 -13.28
N LEU A 510 -7.91 -7.62 -13.53
CA LEU A 510 -9.28 -8.12 -13.70
C LEU A 510 -10.09 -8.08 -12.39
N TYR A 511 -9.43 -8.06 -11.22
CA TYR A 511 -10.11 -7.99 -9.93
C TYR A 511 -10.90 -6.69 -9.72
N PHE A 512 -10.54 -5.60 -10.42
CA PHE A 512 -11.29 -4.33 -10.37
C PHE A 512 -12.77 -4.50 -10.75
N TRP A 513 -13.11 -5.48 -11.62
CA TRP A 513 -14.50 -5.77 -12.00
C TRP A 513 -15.34 -6.38 -10.86
N ASN A 514 -14.75 -6.65 -9.68
CA ASN A 514 -15.47 -7.00 -8.46
C ASN A 514 -15.84 -5.78 -7.60
N ASN A 515 -15.29 -4.59 -7.92
CA ASN A 515 -15.53 -3.35 -7.16
C ASN A 515 -16.72 -2.60 -7.77
N GLU A 516 -17.80 -2.43 -6.99
CA GLU A 516 -19.04 -1.81 -7.48
C GLU A 516 -18.83 -0.35 -7.92
N TYR A 517 -17.95 0.40 -7.26
CA TYR A 517 -17.70 1.81 -7.63
C TYR A 517 -16.96 1.93 -8.97
N PHE A 518 -15.93 1.10 -9.18
CA PHE A 518 -15.23 0.99 -10.46
C PHE A 518 -16.20 0.58 -11.59
N CYS A 519 -17.05 -0.42 -11.36
CA CYS A 519 -18.04 -0.85 -12.34
C CYS A 519 -19.07 0.23 -12.70
N ASN A 520 -19.46 1.09 -11.75
CA ASN A 520 -20.32 2.24 -12.03
C ASN A 520 -19.61 3.29 -12.91
N LEU A 521 -18.37 3.67 -12.56
CA LEU A 521 -17.55 4.59 -13.38
C LEU A 521 -17.33 4.07 -14.81
N VAL A 522 -17.12 2.75 -14.96
CA VAL A 522 -17.01 2.07 -16.25
C VAL A 522 -18.32 2.08 -17.03
N SER A 523 -19.47 1.88 -16.36
CA SER A 523 -20.79 1.92 -16.98
C SER A 523 -21.13 3.30 -17.53
N ASP A 524 -20.91 4.35 -16.73
CA ASP A 524 -21.20 5.74 -17.11
C ASP A 524 -20.33 6.25 -18.27
N ASN A 525 -19.20 5.60 -18.55
CA ASN A 525 -18.25 5.96 -19.61
C ASN A 525 -17.99 4.83 -20.62
N VAL A 526 -18.93 3.87 -20.75
CA VAL A 526 -18.73 2.64 -21.53
C VAL A 526 -18.38 2.89 -23.01
N GLU A 527 -18.87 3.99 -23.59
CA GLU A 527 -18.62 4.40 -24.98
C GLU A 527 -17.13 4.64 -25.30
N ILE A 528 -16.33 5.02 -24.30
CA ILE A 528 -14.88 5.24 -24.43
C ILE A 528 -14.12 3.99 -23.97
N ILE A 529 -14.56 3.37 -22.87
CA ILE A 529 -13.82 2.30 -22.19
C ILE A 529 -13.92 0.95 -22.92
N LEU A 530 -15.09 0.57 -23.43
CA LEU A 530 -15.28 -0.73 -24.07
C LEU A 530 -14.41 -0.91 -25.33
N PRO A 531 -14.32 0.04 -26.28
CA PRO A 531 -13.41 -0.06 -27.42
C PRO A 531 -11.93 -0.28 -27.04
N ILE A 532 -11.49 0.31 -25.92
CA ILE A 532 -10.11 0.16 -25.41
C ILE A 532 -9.90 -1.24 -24.80
N MET A 533 -10.87 -1.73 -24.03
CA MET A 533 -10.77 -3.00 -23.30
C MET A 533 -11.14 -4.25 -24.12
N PHE A 534 -11.86 -4.08 -25.24
CA PHE A 534 -12.42 -5.19 -26.01
C PHE A 534 -11.35 -6.18 -26.49
N ALA A 535 -10.27 -5.69 -27.12
CA ALA A 535 -9.25 -6.56 -27.72
C ALA A 535 -8.51 -7.44 -26.68
N PRO A 536 -7.95 -6.91 -25.58
CA PRO A 536 -7.37 -7.73 -24.50
C PRO A 536 -8.31 -8.82 -23.97
N LEU A 537 -9.57 -8.47 -23.70
CA LEU A 537 -10.55 -9.39 -23.14
C LEU A 537 -10.93 -10.46 -24.17
N TYR A 538 -11.25 -10.07 -25.39
CA TYR A 538 -11.64 -10.99 -26.45
C TYR A 538 -10.50 -11.96 -26.84
N GLU A 539 -9.25 -11.50 -26.87
CA GLU A 539 -8.08 -12.35 -27.14
C GLU A 539 -7.84 -13.36 -26.00
N ASN A 540 -7.84 -12.92 -24.74
CA ASN A 540 -7.73 -13.84 -23.60
C ASN A 540 -8.91 -14.83 -23.52
N SER A 541 -10.12 -14.44 -23.95
CA SER A 541 -11.30 -15.32 -23.95
C SER A 541 -11.16 -16.52 -24.90
N LYS A 542 -10.42 -16.36 -26.02
CA LYS A 542 -10.17 -17.45 -26.99
C LYS A 542 -9.28 -18.55 -26.41
N GLY A 543 -8.43 -18.21 -25.43
CA GLY A 543 -7.64 -19.16 -24.67
C GLY A 543 -6.54 -18.49 -23.87
N HIS A 544 -6.67 -18.53 -22.54
CA HIS A 544 -5.61 -18.15 -21.61
C HIS A 544 -5.10 -19.40 -20.85
N TRP A 545 -3.79 -19.46 -20.58
CA TRP A 545 -3.16 -20.66 -19.99
C TRP A 545 -3.62 -20.92 -18.56
N ASN A 546 -3.85 -19.86 -17.78
CA ASN A 546 -4.47 -19.92 -16.46
C ASN A 546 -6.00 -19.81 -16.59
N ARG A 547 -6.71 -20.83 -16.09
CA ARG A 547 -8.18 -20.94 -16.11
C ARG A 547 -8.91 -19.93 -15.22
N THR A 548 -8.29 -19.44 -14.14
CA THR A 548 -8.90 -18.42 -13.27
C THR A 548 -9.09 -17.11 -14.04
N ILE A 549 -8.02 -16.64 -14.67
CA ILE A 549 -8.04 -15.46 -15.56
C ILE A 549 -9.03 -15.65 -16.71
N HIS A 550 -9.08 -16.84 -17.32
CA HIS A 550 -10.06 -17.16 -18.36
C HIS A 550 -11.50 -16.94 -17.88
N GLY A 551 -11.84 -17.40 -16.67
CA GLY A 551 -13.14 -17.17 -16.04
C GLY A 551 -13.41 -15.69 -15.68
N MET A 552 -12.41 -14.98 -15.16
CA MET A 552 -12.53 -13.55 -14.83
C MET A 552 -12.74 -12.68 -16.09
N VAL A 553 -12.06 -13.01 -17.19
CA VAL A 553 -12.26 -12.36 -18.50
C VAL A 553 -13.68 -12.57 -19.01
N TYR A 554 -14.25 -13.78 -18.88
CA TYR A 554 -15.66 -14.00 -19.23
C TYR A 554 -16.62 -13.19 -18.36
N ASN A 555 -16.32 -13.00 -17.07
CA ASN A 555 -17.14 -12.16 -16.19
C ASN A 555 -17.10 -10.69 -16.64
N ALA A 556 -15.91 -10.14 -16.88
CA ALA A 556 -15.73 -8.76 -17.37
C ALA A 556 -16.41 -8.54 -18.75
N MET A 557 -16.24 -9.48 -19.69
CA MET A 557 -16.91 -9.41 -20.99
C MET A 557 -18.43 -9.48 -20.87
N LYS A 558 -18.97 -10.36 -20.02
CA LYS A 558 -20.41 -10.47 -19.77
C LYS A 558 -20.95 -9.15 -19.21
N LEU A 559 -20.25 -8.53 -18.27
CA LEU A 559 -20.63 -7.23 -17.69
C LEU A 559 -20.68 -6.14 -18.77
N PHE A 560 -19.70 -6.07 -19.67
CA PHE A 560 -19.76 -5.14 -20.81
C PHE A 560 -20.93 -5.43 -21.77
N MET A 561 -21.22 -6.71 -22.06
CA MET A 561 -22.38 -7.11 -22.87
C MET A 561 -23.72 -6.74 -22.20
N GLU A 562 -23.80 -6.78 -20.87
CA GLU A 562 -25.02 -6.41 -20.12
C GLU A 562 -25.22 -4.89 -20.03
N ILE A 563 -24.14 -4.09 -20.04
CA ILE A 563 -24.21 -2.62 -20.07
C ILE A 563 -24.63 -2.09 -21.46
N ASN A 564 -23.93 -2.49 -22.52
CA ASN A 564 -24.22 -2.01 -23.88
C ASN A 564 -24.01 -3.11 -24.95
N PRO A 565 -25.05 -3.93 -25.23
CA PRO A 565 -24.96 -5.01 -26.21
C PRO A 565 -24.59 -4.54 -27.62
N GLN A 566 -25.13 -3.40 -28.06
CA GLN A 566 -24.93 -2.87 -29.41
C GLN A 566 -23.47 -2.47 -29.61
N LEU A 567 -22.91 -1.67 -28.69
CA LEU A 567 -21.50 -1.26 -28.74
C LEU A 567 -20.55 -2.46 -28.66
N PHE A 568 -20.92 -3.51 -27.92
CA PHE A 568 -20.13 -4.75 -27.85
C PHE A 568 -20.10 -5.49 -29.20
N ASP A 569 -21.24 -5.63 -29.88
CA ASP A 569 -21.32 -6.22 -31.21
C ASP A 569 -20.57 -5.36 -32.26
N ASP A 570 -20.67 -4.03 -32.17
CA ASP A 570 -19.95 -3.09 -33.03
C ASP A 570 -18.42 -3.19 -32.84
N CYS A 571 -17.94 -3.26 -31.59
CA CYS A 571 -16.51 -3.51 -31.28
C CYS A 571 -16.04 -4.87 -31.81
N SER A 572 -16.91 -5.89 -31.73
CA SER A 572 -16.63 -7.24 -32.25
C SER A 572 -16.50 -7.26 -33.77
N HIS A 573 -17.36 -6.51 -34.48
CA HIS A 573 -17.24 -6.31 -35.92
C HIS A 573 -15.96 -5.53 -36.27
N GLU A 574 -15.71 -4.39 -35.63
CA GLU A 574 -14.54 -3.56 -35.93
C GLU A 574 -13.23 -4.31 -35.67
N TYR A 575 -13.10 -5.00 -34.53
CA TYR A 575 -11.93 -5.84 -34.25
C TYR A 575 -11.74 -6.91 -35.33
N THR A 576 -12.82 -7.54 -35.80
CA THR A 576 -12.76 -8.56 -36.86
C THR A 576 -12.32 -7.97 -38.20
N GLU A 577 -12.81 -6.79 -38.57
CA GLU A 577 -12.36 -6.06 -39.76
C GLU A 577 -10.88 -5.59 -39.62
N GLN A 578 -10.49 -5.11 -38.45
CA GLN A 578 -9.11 -4.73 -38.15
C GLN A 578 -8.16 -5.93 -38.26
N GLN A 579 -8.55 -7.13 -37.82
CA GLN A 579 -7.76 -8.35 -38.00
C GLN A 579 -7.68 -8.77 -39.48
N ASN A 580 -8.81 -8.84 -40.18
CA ASN A 580 -8.85 -9.22 -41.61
C ASN A 580 -8.02 -8.29 -42.50
N SER A 581 -7.97 -6.99 -42.17
CA SER A 581 -7.18 -5.99 -42.91
C SER A 581 -5.72 -5.85 -42.44
N ALA A 582 -5.28 -6.60 -41.42
CA ALA A 582 -3.93 -6.49 -40.85
C ALA A 582 -2.81 -6.77 -41.86
N ALA A 583 -2.92 -7.85 -42.64
CA ALA A 583 -1.93 -8.19 -43.67
C ALA A 583 -1.82 -7.09 -44.74
N THR A 584 -2.94 -6.45 -45.12
CA THR A 584 -2.97 -5.32 -46.05
C THR A 584 -2.28 -4.08 -45.45
N ARG A 585 -2.49 -3.79 -44.15
CA ARG A 585 -1.77 -2.72 -43.44
C ARG A 585 -0.27 -3.00 -43.37
N GLU A 586 0.14 -4.25 -43.17
CA GLU A 586 1.55 -4.62 -43.16
C GLU A 586 2.19 -4.48 -44.55
N ALA A 587 1.57 -5.02 -45.60
CA ALA A 587 2.05 -4.88 -46.97
C ALA A 587 2.18 -3.40 -47.40
N LEU A 588 1.24 -2.54 -46.97
CA LEU A 588 1.33 -1.10 -47.17
C LEU A 588 2.51 -0.47 -46.39
N ARG A 589 2.77 -0.91 -45.16
CA ARG A 589 3.94 -0.48 -44.36
C ARG A 589 5.26 -0.91 -45.01
N GLN A 590 5.37 -2.16 -45.45
CA GLN A 590 6.53 -2.69 -46.18
C GLN A 590 6.76 -1.90 -47.48
N ARG A 591 5.70 -1.61 -48.26
CA ARG A 591 5.78 -0.78 -49.48
C ARG A 591 6.29 0.64 -49.21
N LYS A 592 5.85 1.28 -48.12
CA LYS A 592 6.34 2.61 -47.70
C LYS A 592 7.84 2.57 -47.38
N TRP A 593 8.31 1.57 -46.63
CA TRP A 593 9.73 1.38 -46.34
C TRP A 593 10.56 1.11 -47.61
N ALA A 594 10.08 0.27 -48.52
CA ALA A 594 10.76 0.00 -49.79
C ALA A 594 10.94 1.27 -50.65
N ALA A 595 9.93 2.15 -50.70
CA ALA A 595 10.00 3.42 -51.41
C ALA A 595 11.02 4.39 -50.78
N ILE A 596 11.10 4.45 -49.45
CA ILE A 596 12.10 5.24 -48.72
C ILE A 596 13.52 4.71 -49.00
N GLN A 597 13.70 3.39 -48.99
CA GLN A 597 14.99 2.75 -49.26
C GLN A 597 15.46 2.99 -50.70
N ASP A 598 14.57 2.90 -51.68
CA ASP A 598 14.84 3.25 -53.08
C ASP A 598 15.23 4.74 -53.22
N GLN A 599 14.48 5.66 -52.61
CA GLN A 599 14.83 7.09 -52.62
C GLN A 599 16.20 7.37 -51.98
N ALA A 600 16.54 6.69 -50.87
CA ALA A 600 17.84 6.78 -50.23
C ALA A 600 18.98 6.24 -51.12
N ASN A 601 18.76 5.11 -51.80
CA ASN A 601 19.72 4.53 -52.74
C ASN A 601 19.94 5.42 -53.96
N ARG A 602 18.88 6.01 -54.53
CA ARG A 602 18.98 7.01 -55.62
C ARG A 602 19.80 8.22 -55.20
N ARG A 603 19.57 8.78 -54.00
CA ARG A 603 20.38 9.89 -53.46
C ARG A 603 21.85 9.50 -53.26
N LYS A 604 22.14 8.28 -52.79
CA LYS A 604 23.51 7.75 -52.70
C LYS A 604 24.18 7.62 -54.07
N ALA A 605 23.47 7.14 -55.10
CA ALA A 605 24.01 7.01 -56.45
C ALA A 605 24.33 8.38 -57.09
N VAL A 606 23.46 9.38 -56.90
CA VAL A 606 23.68 10.74 -57.39
C VAL A 606 24.84 11.43 -56.67
N ASN A 607 24.96 11.33 -55.34
CA ASN A 607 26.09 11.90 -54.62
C ASN A 607 27.40 11.13 -54.85
N GLY A 608 27.34 9.81 -55.05
CA GLY A 608 28.50 8.97 -55.33
C GLY A 608 29.13 9.23 -56.70
N SER A 609 28.33 9.61 -57.70
CA SER A 609 28.83 10.00 -59.03
C SER A 609 29.42 11.41 -59.08
N ALA A 610 29.04 12.30 -58.15
CA ALA A 610 29.64 13.64 -58.03
C ALA A 610 31.06 13.65 -57.43
N ALA A 611 31.49 12.57 -56.77
CA ALA A 611 32.78 12.49 -56.06
C ALA A 611 34.01 12.25 -56.97
N SER A 612 33.84 12.22 -58.29
CA SER A 612 34.86 11.78 -59.26
C SER A 612 35.48 12.89 -60.12
N ALA A 613 35.19 14.17 -59.85
CA ALA A 613 35.66 15.28 -60.67
C ALA A 613 36.06 16.54 -59.85
N GLY A 614 37.35 16.68 -59.54
CA GLY A 614 37.98 17.94 -59.09
C GLY A 614 38.69 17.89 -57.73
N PRO A 615 39.79 18.65 -57.54
CA PRO A 615 40.49 18.77 -56.26
C PRO A 615 39.72 19.68 -55.27
N PRO A 616 39.96 19.55 -53.95
CA PRO A 616 39.20 20.30 -52.94
C PRO A 616 39.60 21.79 -52.86
N PRO A 617 38.63 22.71 -52.80
CA PRO A 617 38.86 24.07 -52.32
C PRO A 617 39.33 24.08 -50.85
N SER A 618 40.09 25.11 -50.48
CA SER A 618 40.66 25.26 -49.14
C SER A 618 39.62 25.42 -48.04
N ARG A 619 39.90 24.85 -46.85
CA ARG A 619 39.18 25.11 -45.58
C ARG A 619 38.96 26.61 -45.35
N MET A 620 37.70 27.00 -45.13
CA MET A 620 37.34 28.20 -44.37
C MET A 620 36.38 27.81 -43.22
N ALA A 621 36.12 28.77 -42.33
CA ALA A 621 35.55 28.58 -40.99
C ALA A 621 34.21 27.79 -40.91
N PRO A 622 33.88 27.17 -39.75
CA PRO A 622 32.63 26.47 -39.56
C PRO A 622 31.43 27.45 -39.53
N SER A 623 30.80 27.67 -40.68
CA SER A 623 29.47 28.27 -40.74
C SER A 623 28.45 27.29 -40.13
N THR A 624 27.65 27.79 -39.19
CA THR A 624 26.56 27.05 -38.54
C THR A 624 25.68 26.31 -39.54
N LEU A 625 25.34 25.04 -39.22
CA LEU A 625 24.24 24.34 -39.88
C LEU A 625 22.97 25.20 -39.78
N PRO A 626 22.14 25.30 -40.84
CA PRO A 626 20.82 25.88 -40.70
C PRO A 626 20.03 25.05 -39.68
N ARG A 627 19.49 25.73 -38.66
CA ARG A 627 18.50 25.17 -37.73
C ARG A 627 17.37 24.61 -38.58
N VAL A 628 17.05 23.32 -38.41
CA VAL A 628 15.89 22.73 -39.09
C VAL A 628 14.65 23.45 -38.56
N ASP A 629 13.91 24.11 -39.43
CA ASP A 629 12.83 25.02 -39.01
C ASP A 629 11.76 24.30 -38.20
N GLU A 630 11.53 24.78 -36.99
CA GLU A 630 10.46 24.31 -36.10
C GLU A 630 9.06 24.47 -36.74
N MET A 631 8.93 25.31 -37.78
CA MET A 631 7.72 25.43 -38.60
C MET A 631 7.30 24.12 -39.28
N GLN A 632 8.21 23.32 -39.86
CA GLN A 632 7.78 22.09 -40.55
C GLN A 632 7.27 21.03 -39.57
N THR A 633 7.85 20.96 -38.37
CA THR A 633 7.35 20.09 -37.30
C THR A 633 6.04 20.61 -36.72
N ALA A 634 5.83 21.93 -36.72
CA ALA A 634 4.55 22.53 -36.37
C ALA A 634 3.47 22.27 -37.42
N GLU A 635 3.77 22.36 -38.72
CA GLU A 635 2.84 22.06 -39.81
C GLU A 635 2.39 20.59 -39.81
N ASP A 636 3.32 19.64 -39.65
CA ASP A 636 2.98 18.20 -39.57
C ASP A 636 2.12 17.90 -38.33
N ASN A 637 2.41 18.53 -37.19
CA ASN A 637 1.57 18.40 -35.99
C ASN A 637 0.21 19.11 -36.13
N GLN A 638 0.14 20.24 -36.83
CA GLN A 638 -1.09 20.98 -37.08
C GLN A 638 -2.00 20.20 -38.03
N MET A 639 -1.47 19.63 -39.11
CA MET A 639 -2.23 18.72 -40.00
C MET A 639 -2.74 17.49 -39.24
N ARG A 640 -1.97 16.97 -38.27
CA ARG A 640 -2.39 15.86 -37.42
C ARG A 640 -3.51 16.27 -36.46
N LEU A 641 -3.44 17.48 -35.91
CA LEU A 641 -4.47 18.05 -35.03
C LEU A 641 -5.78 18.35 -35.80
N ASP A 642 -5.68 18.87 -37.02
CA ASP A 642 -6.85 19.17 -37.86
C ASP A 642 -7.44 17.89 -38.50
N SER A 643 -6.63 16.86 -38.74
CA SER A 643 -7.12 15.51 -39.09
C SER A 643 -7.91 14.85 -37.95
N LEU A 644 -7.58 15.14 -36.68
CA LEU A 644 -8.36 14.70 -35.53
C LEU A 644 -9.68 15.50 -35.43
N LYS A 645 -9.64 16.82 -35.62
CA LYS A 645 -10.85 17.66 -35.67
C LYS A 645 -11.81 17.25 -36.79
N LEU A 646 -11.31 16.80 -37.95
CA LEU A 646 -12.16 16.32 -39.04
C LEU A 646 -12.98 15.08 -38.64
N GLN A 647 -12.37 14.10 -37.96
CA GLN A 647 -13.11 12.95 -37.41
C GLN A 647 -14.12 13.38 -36.34
N ASP A 648 -13.79 14.42 -35.57
CA ASP A 648 -14.65 14.98 -34.53
C ASP A 648 -15.78 15.88 -35.08
N VAL A 649 -15.70 16.31 -36.35
CA VAL A 649 -16.78 16.99 -37.10
C VAL A 649 -17.71 15.97 -37.74
N ASP A 650 -17.19 14.96 -38.44
CA ASP A 650 -18.01 13.86 -39.02
C ASP A 650 -18.87 13.17 -37.95
N ARG A 651 -18.34 12.98 -36.73
CA ARG A 651 -19.10 12.45 -35.58
C ARG A 651 -20.26 13.36 -35.12
N ARG A 652 -20.16 14.68 -35.29
CA ARG A 652 -21.17 15.65 -34.86
C ARG A 652 -22.30 15.80 -35.90
N ASP A 653 -21.97 15.76 -37.18
CA ASP A 653 -22.94 15.95 -38.27
C ASP A 653 -23.90 14.74 -38.46
N HIS A 654 -23.67 13.63 -37.76
CA HIS A 654 -24.63 12.51 -37.69
C HIS A 654 -25.66 12.62 -36.54
N HIS A 655 -25.63 13.67 -35.70
CA HIS A 655 -26.42 13.72 -34.46
C HIS A 655 -27.33 14.95 -34.26
N ARG A 656 -27.80 15.62 -35.32
CA ARG A 656 -28.87 16.65 -35.22
C ARG A 656 -29.89 16.66 -36.36
N PRO A 657 -31.20 16.53 -36.07
CA PRO A 657 -32.26 17.05 -36.94
C PRO A 657 -32.35 18.58 -36.80
N GLY A 658 -32.43 19.31 -37.91
CA GLY A 658 -32.27 20.77 -37.94
C GLY A 658 -33.56 21.60 -37.81
N MET A 659 -33.40 22.90 -37.50
CA MET A 659 -34.44 23.92 -37.62
C MET A 659 -33.89 25.30 -38.07
N HIS A 660 -34.41 25.77 -39.21
CA HIS A 660 -34.60 27.16 -39.69
C HIS A 660 -33.58 28.29 -39.45
N ASP A 661 -33.23 28.95 -40.57
CA ASP A 661 -32.71 30.32 -40.65
C ASP A 661 -33.54 31.39 -39.93
N ARG A 662 -32.85 32.45 -39.46
CA ARG A 662 -33.22 33.84 -39.78
C ARG A 662 -32.06 34.83 -39.65
N GLN A 663 -32.21 35.98 -40.30
CA GLN A 663 -31.11 36.89 -40.68
C GLN A 663 -30.86 38.04 -39.68
N ASN A 664 -29.61 38.50 -39.67
CA ASN A 664 -29.09 39.86 -39.42
C ASN A 664 -29.93 40.89 -38.64
N SER A 665 -29.32 41.48 -37.60
CA SER A 665 -29.04 42.93 -37.62
C SER A 665 -27.90 43.31 -36.65
N VAL A 666 -27.32 44.50 -36.84
CA VAL A 666 -26.25 45.10 -36.01
C VAL A 666 -26.85 46.10 -35.01
N GLY A 667 -26.34 46.15 -33.78
CA GLY A 667 -26.81 47.09 -32.74
C GLY A 667 -25.74 47.43 -31.70
N SER A 668 -25.58 48.71 -31.38
CA SER A 668 -24.43 49.26 -30.63
C SER A 668 -24.77 49.76 -29.22
N ALA A 669 -23.95 49.35 -28.24
CA ALA A 669 -23.51 50.08 -27.04
C ALA A 669 -24.50 50.56 -25.93
N ARG A 670 -23.91 50.79 -24.74
CA ARG A 670 -24.40 51.50 -23.53
C ARG A 670 -25.53 50.86 -22.69
N GLY A 671 -25.28 50.78 -21.38
CA GLY A 671 -26.29 50.60 -20.33
C GLY A 671 -25.64 50.50 -18.95
N GLN A 672 -25.88 51.47 -18.06
CA GLN A 672 -25.40 51.44 -16.68
C GLN A 672 -26.35 50.63 -15.79
N ARG A 673 -25.82 49.76 -14.91
CA ARG A 673 -25.74 50.05 -13.46
C ARG A 673 -24.89 49.04 -12.70
#